data_AF-A0A9N8V9U4-F1
#
_entry.id   AF-A0A9N8V9U4-F1
#
_cell.length_a   1.000
_cell.length_b   1.000
_cell.length_c   1.000
_cell.angle_alpha   90.00
_cell.angle_beta   90.00
_cell.angle_gamma   90.00
#
_symmetry.space_group_name_H-M   'P 1'
#
loop_
_entity.id
_entity.type
_entity.pdbx_description
1 polymer ?
#
loop_
_entity_poly.entity_id
_entity_poly.type
_entity_poly.pdbx_seq_one_letter_code
_entity_poly.pdbx_strand_id
1 'polypeptide(L)'
;MSVITGQINIDNNFSRVADAKLKFVIFSDKDNFSCDEVFFWDVLPSIDTSTSFSVKVPTIARERLAGVNAIKVTVELETRVRPSFNNNLTGLLEYQIYRAKFNETINLPFEGSSLKIIINSEEFILDALDIGRFVAKPILVHTHLSTFNEKRNVAHSGCPVNHFSVMTKNMKDGNWFFRFVLGLNSEPIPVTKDDLDIFDDHFGNKLFKLWDSNLPIEKIFTLRHLLNSTLSDTKQKSFMVADGAHISWSEETKDIDRQVRFVITCQTNKDQKQPTDLIFIVSSPVLDSDELFLQVAAWSKTHRAFNFYQRNNKNEWWWLGNSWHALKDPTRGKGPFDGHVNGALVMKELNRPWLHWHSQMFTISDCLDPKTPLRHEPIFENRLDAVELEHIVKDAVSEWNTVRLDNATDPSSLDVNNVTEFMRQVIDNTTYNIIAIDKGYSIIMSQDDLTIPASFFINIDMINQLSDYIDPDLSPIKINADMYLKSIKKYEVCLKVGGKVIEQGDGMFAFPVPEPAFEDTSLLSTLLNSRRMNKVEVPALLSPKFILCLFMIDFCNPLDSMCRRRLMKYIPDTARYDNSTKSYDLVENIVKNIKSGANNSPKESVEAVFLGYWDLTDEVLKKNCKMIIEQYFANLQINLQKQDGVDDLIRLAESRRRLFRSKPLNEFDLTLPICSNITSDALSLEMSPQGTVRPSLKHTISDLDKFSITSKNSYILEKFDPPAYLDDMKPDLLQEWSKLVKEWTQGAIKGYPDDYIFDGPRLQYFDSTSTYTSEDAVEQDIVWTAFPNQVTKNSVTDKKRWETADSSRDVQDEYCEWSVLRDPKTGKIIRVTFTCEGPEYWNLIAEKDPDKLVEMYKTIIGPNVKKGDLFDSNNNYNQRNKWNNNTNTGNIVHLIQRNNTLGAEIELGGGSSVIRVINGRVLTSEQELIRCGSYGSPDRFSDPHIGATINGFARQGADVTIRNPVAIYLNVLDTSAFNTPDNSNPDQYWKFVRGSDSHGLYVRAIYEVPAEKGFTVGDIKINGKLIKYGAQIADFLTIRIPAVACRFGQSTVPALTGCRKPKAKLTLLSERSSNFLMR
;
A
#
# COMPACT_ATOMS: atom_id res chain seq x y z
N MET A 1 -13.51 -23.87 32.90
CA MET A 1 -12.57 -23.08 32.07
C MET A 1 -11.25 -23.03 32.81
N SER A 2 -10.13 -23.29 32.17
CA SER A 2 -8.80 -23.06 32.76
C SER A 2 -8.26 -21.80 32.10
N VAL A 3 -7.96 -20.76 32.89
CA VAL A 3 -7.35 -19.53 32.37
C VAL A 3 -5.85 -19.65 32.61
N ILE A 4 -5.04 -19.62 31.56
CA ILE A 4 -3.58 -19.52 31.69
C ILE A 4 -3.26 -18.02 31.73
N THR A 5 -2.81 -17.56 32.89
CA THR A 5 -2.40 -16.18 33.12
C THR A 5 -0.88 -16.14 33.18
N GLY A 6 -0.25 -15.25 32.40
CA GLY A 6 1.19 -15.10 32.35
C GLY A 6 1.57 -13.64 32.09
N GLN A 7 2.59 -13.15 32.77
CA GLN A 7 3.12 -11.80 32.58
C GLN A 7 4.57 -11.93 32.08
N ILE A 8 4.86 -11.39 30.90
CA ILE A 8 6.21 -11.31 30.35
C ILE A 8 6.70 -9.88 30.51
N ASN A 9 7.72 -9.67 31.35
CA ASN A 9 8.48 -8.42 31.37
C ASN A 9 9.71 -8.60 30.47
N ILE A 10 9.75 -7.84 29.37
CA ILE A 10 10.88 -7.83 28.43
C ILE A 10 11.83 -6.71 28.88
N ASP A 11 12.96 -7.08 29.47
CA ASP A 11 14.01 -6.13 29.82
C ASP A 11 14.89 -5.91 28.58
N ASN A 12 14.71 -4.79 27.88
CA ASN A 12 15.39 -4.51 26.62
C ASN A 12 15.94 -3.09 26.58
N ASN A 13 17.19 -2.93 26.13
CA ASN A 13 17.85 -1.62 25.96
C ASN A 13 17.37 -0.86 24.70
N PHE A 14 16.38 -1.39 23.97
CA PHE A 14 15.82 -0.76 22.78
C PHE A 14 14.54 0.00 23.10
N SER A 15 14.41 1.22 22.59
CA SER A 15 13.38 2.20 22.97
C SER A 15 11.96 1.89 22.51
N ARG A 16 11.73 0.83 21.71
CA ARG A 16 10.39 0.36 21.29
C ARG A 16 10.47 -1.01 20.60
N VAL A 17 9.63 -1.95 21.01
CA VAL A 17 9.30 -3.17 20.26
C VAL A 17 8.09 -2.84 19.38
N ALA A 18 8.23 -2.94 18.06
CA ALA A 18 7.17 -2.52 17.13
C ALA A 18 6.03 -3.55 17.04
N ASP A 19 6.37 -4.84 17.09
CA ASP A 19 5.44 -5.96 17.07
C ASP A 19 6.04 -7.10 17.91
N ALA A 20 5.20 -7.78 18.70
CA ALA A 20 5.55 -9.01 19.41
C ALA A 20 4.50 -10.07 19.06
N LYS A 21 4.92 -11.13 18.37
CA LYS A 21 4.04 -12.28 18.09
C LYS A 21 4.29 -13.35 19.14
N LEU A 22 3.23 -13.83 19.79
CA LEU A 22 3.27 -14.95 20.74
C LEU A 22 2.66 -16.17 20.05
N LYS A 23 3.49 -17.17 19.78
CA LYS A 23 3.02 -18.47 19.28
C LYS A 23 2.89 -19.43 20.46
N PHE A 24 1.76 -20.12 20.58
CA PHE A 24 1.63 -21.29 21.46
C PHE A 24 1.56 -22.53 20.58
N VAL A 25 2.48 -23.47 20.80
CA VAL A 25 2.43 -24.78 20.15
C VAL A 25 2.25 -25.81 21.25
N ILE A 26 1.18 -26.60 21.16
CA ILE A 26 0.84 -27.66 22.12
C ILE A 26 1.23 -29.00 21.48
N PHE A 27 2.11 -29.74 22.14
CA PHE A 27 2.45 -31.11 21.74
C PHE A 27 1.86 -32.12 22.72
N SER A 28 1.40 -33.25 22.18
CA SER A 28 1.09 -34.47 22.93
C SER A 28 2.18 -35.50 22.68
N ASP A 29 2.75 -36.06 23.75
CA ASP A 29 3.77 -37.12 23.66
C ASP A 29 3.26 -38.42 23.01
N LYS A 30 1.94 -38.57 22.82
CA LYS A 30 1.36 -39.79 22.24
C LYS A 30 1.29 -39.84 20.72
N ASP A 31 1.31 -38.70 20.02
CA ASP A 31 0.95 -38.70 18.59
C ASP A 31 1.89 -37.95 17.64
N ASN A 32 2.99 -37.32 18.11
CA ASN A 32 3.84 -36.45 17.27
C ASN A 32 3.04 -35.39 16.47
N PHE A 33 1.80 -35.12 16.90
CA PHE A 33 0.85 -34.19 16.30
C PHE A 33 1.00 -32.85 16.99
N SER A 34 1.26 -31.78 16.23
CA SER A 34 0.98 -30.43 16.72
C SER A 34 -0.53 -30.23 16.69
N CYS A 35 -1.19 -30.15 17.84
CA CYS A 35 -2.56 -29.67 17.86
C CYS A 35 -2.52 -28.16 17.62
N ASP A 36 -3.19 -27.72 16.56
CA ASP A 36 -3.60 -26.35 16.23
C ASP A 36 -2.58 -25.24 16.58
N GLU A 37 -1.96 -24.64 15.56
CA GLU A 37 -1.33 -23.33 15.71
C GLU A 37 -2.41 -22.32 16.11
N VAL A 38 -2.58 -22.09 17.41
CA VAL A 38 -3.46 -21.02 17.88
C VAL A 38 -2.69 -19.72 17.73
N PHE A 39 -2.90 -19.06 16.60
CA PHE A 39 -2.43 -17.69 16.38
C PHE A 39 -3.27 -16.74 17.21
N PHE A 40 -2.70 -16.20 18.28
CA PHE A 40 -3.22 -14.98 18.87
C PHE A 40 -2.65 -13.80 18.08
N TRP A 41 -3.51 -13.15 17.29
CA TRP A 41 -3.22 -11.88 16.62
C TRP A 41 -3.62 -10.69 17.48
N ASP A 42 -3.33 -10.74 18.77
CA ASP A 42 -3.35 -9.51 19.56
C ASP A 42 -2.03 -8.80 19.27
N VAL A 43 -2.05 -7.91 18.28
CA VAL A 43 -1.03 -6.89 18.13
C VAL A 43 -1.17 -6.00 19.37
N LEU A 44 -0.38 -6.28 20.40
CA LEU A 44 -0.31 -5.40 21.57
C LEU A 44 0.23 -4.05 21.08
N PRO A 45 -0.54 -2.95 21.16
CA PRO A 45 -0.01 -1.64 20.80
C PRO A 45 1.18 -1.33 21.71
N SER A 46 2.27 -0.85 21.11
CA SER A 46 3.49 -0.33 21.76
C SER A 46 3.64 -0.70 23.24
N ILE A 47 4.34 -1.79 23.52
CA ILE A 47 4.64 -2.23 24.89
C ILE A 47 5.54 -1.16 25.54
N ASP A 48 5.00 -0.38 26.48
CA ASP A 48 5.81 0.29 27.49
C ASP A 48 6.33 -0.77 28.48
N THR A 49 7.46 -0.50 29.12
CA THR A 49 8.37 -1.41 29.84
C THR A 49 7.80 -2.28 30.99
N SER A 50 6.49 -2.43 31.13
CA SER A 50 5.86 -3.51 31.90
C SER A 50 4.40 -3.70 31.48
N THR A 51 4.08 -4.75 30.72
CA THR A 51 2.68 -5.05 30.35
C THR A 51 2.34 -6.52 30.66
N SER A 52 1.25 -6.75 31.40
CA SER A 52 0.70 -8.07 31.72
C SER A 52 -0.38 -8.48 30.71
N PHE A 53 -0.41 -9.75 30.30
CA PHE A 53 -1.47 -10.29 29.44
C PHE A 53 -2.18 -11.49 30.09
N SER A 54 -3.35 -11.86 29.56
CA SER A 54 -4.15 -12.99 30.03
C SER A 54 -4.79 -13.67 28.83
N VAL A 55 -4.54 -14.96 28.64
CA VAL A 55 -5.06 -15.71 27.48
C VAL A 55 -6.12 -16.69 27.94
N LYS A 56 -7.32 -16.59 27.36
CA LYS A 56 -8.40 -17.57 27.53
C LYS A 56 -8.27 -18.64 26.45
N VAL A 57 -8.01 -19.88 26.86
CA VAL A 57 -7.97 -21.03 25.94
C VAL A 57 -9.41 -21.47 25.61
N PRO A 58 -9.79 -21.63 24.32
CA PRO A 58 -11.14 -22.02 23.93
C PRO A 58 -11.52 -23.41 24.45
N THR A 59 -12.82 -23.61 24.73
CA THR A 59 -13.39 -24.86 25.28
C THR A 59 -13.11 -26.10 24.41
N ILE A 60 -12.94 -25.94 23.10
CA ILE A 60 -12.61 -27.02 22.13
C ILE A 60 -11.30 -27.74 22.46
N ALA A 61 -10.35 -27.08 23.13
CA ALA A 61 -9.10 -27.72 23.55
C ALA A 61 -9.32 -28.74 24.68
N ARG A 62 -10.33 -28.58 25.54
CA ARG A 62 -10.52 -29.44 26.73
C ARG A 62 -10.92 -30.87 26.40
N GLU A 63 -11.71 -31.08 25.35
CA GLU A 63 -12.16 -32.43 24.96
C GLU A 63 -11.04 -33.21 24.26
N ARG A 64 -10.13 -32.53 23.55
CA ARG A 64 -8.96 -33.15 22.91
C ARG A 64 -7.75 -33.35 23.84
N LEU A 65 -7.70 -32.65 24.97
CA LEU A 65 -6.59 -32.70 25.95
C LEU A 65 -6.85 -33.66 27.13
N ALA A 66 -8.00 -34.34 27.17
CA ALA A 66 -8.30 -35.30 28.22
C ALA A 66 -7.38 -36.54 28.11
N GLY A 67 -6.43 -36.68 29.05
CA GLY A 67 -5.50 -37.83 29.12
C GLY A 67 -4.09 -37.59 28.56
N VAL A 68 -3.70 -36.34 28.33
CA VAL A 68 -2.35 -35.92 27.93
C VAL A 68 -1.55 -35.52 29.19
N ASN A 69 -0.49 -36.25 29.51
CA ASN A 69 0.28 -36.06 30.76
C ASN A 69 1.35 -34.96 30.67
N ALA A 70 1.72 -34.49 29.48
CA ALA A 70 2.68 -33.42 29.28
C ALA A 70 2.25 -32.54 28.10
N ILE A 71 2.14 -31.24 28.35
CA ILE A 71 1.93 -30.24 27.31
C ILE A 71 3.23 -29.45 27.18
N LYS A 72 3.92 -29.65 26.06
CA LYS A 72 5.05 -28.82 25.68
C LYS A 72 4.49 -27.52 25.11
N VAL A 73 4.82 -26.38 25.72
CA VAL A 73 4.46 -25.04 25.22
C VAL A 73 5.73 -24.37 24.73
N THR A 74 5.80 -24.10 23.43
CA THR A 74 6.88 -23.27 22.87
C THR A 74 6.36 -21.85 22.72
N VAL A 75 7.08 -20.86 23.25
CA VAL A 75 6.78 -19.43 23.07
C VAL A 75 7.80 -18.87 22.09
N GLU A 76 7.41 -18.69 20.83
CA GLU A 76 8.22 -17.92 19.88
C GLU A 76 7.85 -16.45 20.01
N LEU A 77 8.82 -15.60 20.32
CA LEU A 77 8.71 -14.15 20.31
C LEU A 77 9.38 -13.61 19.04
N GLU A 78 8.60 -13.15 18.06
CA GLU A 78 9.14 -12.43 16.91
C GLU A 78 9.07 -10.93 17.19
N THR A 79 10.23 -10.29 17.40
CA THR A 79 10.32 -8.84 17.59
C THR A 79 10.83 -8.17 16.32
N ARG A 80 10.09 -7.20 15.79
CA ARG A 80 10.67 -6.22 14.86
C ARG A 80 11.28 -5.09 15.68
N VAL A 81 12.61 -5.07 15.74
CA VAL A 81 13.35 -3.99 16.40
C VAL A 81 13.70 -2.96 15.35
N ARG A 82 13.28 -1.71 15.54
CA ARG A 82 13.89 -0.57 14.85
C ARG A 82 15.13 -0.18 15.65
N PRO A 83 16.32 -0.05 15.05
CA PRO A 83 17.43 0.53 15.78
C PRO A 83 17.05 1.95 16.19
N SER A 84 17.31 2.32 17.44
CA SER A 84 17.45 3.73 17.79
C SER A 84 18.70 4.23 17.07
N PHE A 85 18.53 5.11 16.09
CA PHE A 85 19.66 5.76 15.45
C PHE A 85 20.36 6.64 16.49
N ASN A 86 21.63 6.33 16.76
CA ASN A 86 22.62 7.36 17.07
C ASN A 86 22.94 8.04 15.73
N ASN A 87 22.78 9.36 15.64
CA ASN A 87 22.73 10.15 14.41
C ASN A 87 24.10 10.38 13.70
N ASN A 88 24.95 9.36 13.59
CA ASN A 88 26.31 9.51 13.02
C ASN A 88 26.64 8.59 11.82
N LEU A 89 25.67 8.25 10.96
CA LEU A 89 25.95 7.56 9.69
C LEU A 89 25.39 8.35 8.49
N THR A 90 26.27 9.08 7.81
CA THR A 90 26.04 9.67 6.48
C THR A 90 26.52 8.68 5.41
N GLY A 91 25.60 7.98 4.75
CA GLY A 91 25.87 7.03 3.66
C GLY A 91 24.57 6.43 3.08
N LEU A 92 24.65 5.77 1.92
CA LEU A 92 23.53 5.06 1.26
C LEU A 92 22.80 4.15 2.28
N LEU A 93 21.47 4.30 2.35
CA LEU A 93 20.59 3.55 3.26
C LEU A 93 20.59 2.05 2.91
N GLU A 94 21.40 1.26 3.61
CA GLU A 94 21.20 -0.18 3.77
C GLU A 94 20.31 -0.42 5.01
N TYR A 95 19.14 -1.02 4.80
CA TYR A 95 18.28 -1.50 5.89
C TYR A 95 18.85 -2.81 6.43
N GLN A 96 19.23 -2.85 7.71
CA GLN A 96 19.52 -4.11 8.40
C GLN A 96 18.33 -4.52 9.26
N ILE A 97 17.60 -5.54 8.81
CA ILE A 97 16.53 -6.18 9.58
C ILE A 97 17.20 -7.10 10.61
N TYR A 98 17.07 -6.79 11.90
CA TYR A 98 17.46 -7.70 12.97
C TYR A 98 16.31 -8.68 13.23
N ARG A 99 16.51 -9.94 12.86
CA ARG A 99 15.62 -11.04 13.23
C ARG A 99 16.24 -11.82 14.39
N ALA A 100 15.74 -11.58 15.60
CA ALA A 100 16.06 -12.44 16.74
C ALA A 100 15.00 -13.54 16.83
N LYS A 101 15.43 -14.81 16.73
CA LYS A 101 14.56 -15.96 16.97
C LYS A 101 14.94 -16.57 18.32
N PHE A 102 14.06 -16.44 19.30
CA PHE A 102 14.23 -17.08 20.61
C PHE A 102 13.51 -18.43 20.57
N ASN A 103 14.27 -19.53 20.53
CA ASN A 103 13.73 -20.89 20.50
C ASN A 103 13.92 -21.52 21.89
N GLU A 104 13.00 -21.27 22.81
CA GLU A 104 13.01 -21.97 24.09
C GLU A 104 11.68 -22.66 24.35
N THR A 105 11.80 -23.90 24.82
CA THR A 105 10.69 -24.80 25.10
C THR A 105 10.41 -24.77 26.60
N ILE A 106 9.16 -24.57 27.01
CA ILE A 106 8.74 -24.71 28.42
C ILE A 106 7.82 -25.93 28.53
N ASN A 107 8.21 -26.91 29.34
CA ASN A 107 7.38 -28.08 29.65
C ASN A 107 6.49 -27.75 30.83
N LEU A 108 5.16 -27.75 30.65
CA LEU A 108 4.21 -27.53 31.73
C LEU A 108 3.48 -28.86 32.03
N PRO A 109 3.77 -29.53 33.16
CA PRO A 109 2.98 -30.66 33.63
C PRO A 109 1.62 -30.16 34.12
N PHE A 110 0.55 -30.82 33.66
CA PHE A 110 -0.81 -30.54 34.13
C PHE A 110 -1.09 -31.35 35.40
N GLU A 111 -0.44 -30.99 36.50
CA GLU A 111 -0.91 -31.36 37.85
C GLU A 111 -0.23 -30.44 38.88
N GLY A 112 -1.01 -29.50 39.42
CA GLY A 112 -0.55 -28.58 40.46
C GLY A 112 -0.19 -27.20 39.92
N SER A 113 -0.99 -26.21 40.31
CA SER A 113 -0.81 -24.79 40.01
C SER A 113 0.38 -24.18 40.78
N SER A 114 1.37 -23.65 40.08
CA SER A 114 2.03 -22.37 40.46
C SER A 114 2.92 -21.84 39.33
N LEU A 115 3.04 -20.49 39.25
CA LEU A 115 3.88 -19.64 38.39
C LEU A 115 4.86 -18.86 39.34
N LYS A 116 6.19 -18.76 39.07
CA LYS A 116 7.21 -18.06 39.90
C LYS A 116 7.30 -16.65 39.37
N ILE A 117 7.22 -15.72 40.30
CA ILE A 117 7.25 -14.29 40.04
C ILE A 117 8.29 -13.67 40.99
N ILE A 118 9.12 -12.76 40.48
CA ILE A 118 10.13 -12.01 41.24
C ILE A 118 9.95 -10.52 40.96
N ILE A 119 9.81 -9.71 42.02
CA ILE A 119 9.69 -8.24 41.95
C ILE A 119 10.59 -7.64 43.04
N ASN A 120 11.43 -6.66 42.69
CA ASN A 120 12.18 -5.82 43.64
C ASN A 120 12.83 -6.59 44.81
N SER A 121 13.51 -7.70 44.49
CA SER A 121 14.32 -8.53 45.41
C SER A 121 13.61 -9.58 46.27
N GLU A 122 12.31 -9.86 46.08
CA GLU A 122 11.62 -11.02 46.70
C GLU A 122 11.15 -12.06 45.67
N GLU A 123 11.24 -13.35 46.04
CA GLU A 123 11.02 -14.53 45.20
C GLU A 123 9.75 -15.30 45.59
N PHE A 124 8.89 -15.71 44.64
CA PHE A 124 7.68 -16.55 44.92
C PHE A 124 7.64 -17.79 44.02
N ILE A 125 7.49 -19.04 44.54
CA ILE A 125 7.76 -20.39 43.90
C ILE A 125 6.67 -20.92 42.93
N LEU A 126 7.15 -21.60 41.87
CA LEU A 126 6.54 -22.26 40.70
C LEU A 126 7.00 -23.71 40.78
N ASP A 127 6.13 -24.70 40.64
CA ASP A 127 6.61 -26.09 40.55
C ASP A 127 6.16 -26.78 39.26
N ALA A 128 7.12 -26.86 38.34
CA ALA A 128 7.23 -27.80 37.23
C ALA A 128 8.73 -28.00 36.94
N LEU A 129 9.22 -29.20 37.21
CA LEU A 129 10.64 -29.51 37.40
C LEU A 129 11.50 -29.27 36.14
N ASP A 130 12.62 -28.56 36.37
CA ASP A 130 13.85 -28.42 35.57
C ASP A 130 13.83 -27.64 34.23
N ILE A 131 14.11 -26.33 34.24
CA ILE A 131 14.94 -25.63 33.21
C ILE A 131 15.74 -24.47 33.85
N GLY A 132 17.05 -24.40 33.55
CA GLY A 132 18.03 -23.46 34.11
C GLY A 132 18.09 -22.06 33.48
N ARG A 133 18.90 -21.20 34.11
CA ARG A 133 19.18 -19.78 33.78
C ARG A 133 19.51 -19.51 32.30
N PHE A 134 18.94 -18.43 31.75
CA PHE A 134 19.33 -17.86 30.46
C PHE A 134 20.14 -16.56 30.64
N VAL A 135 21.28 -16.49 29.96
CA VAL A 135 22.08 -15.27 29.77
C VAL A 135 22.11 -15.01 28.26
N ALA A 136 21.41 -13.97 27.81
CA ALA A 136 21.42 -13.55 26.42
C ALA A 136 22.74 -12.80 26.13
N LYS A 137 23.65 -13.44 25.40
CA LYS A 137 24.70 -12.71 24.67
C LYS A 137 24.17 -12.35 23.28
N PRO A 138 24.32 -11.11 22.81
CA PRO A 138 23.98 -10.75 21.45
C PRO A 138 24.84 -11.58 20.49
N ILE A 139 24.22 -12.45 19.72
CA ILE A 139 24.88 -13.11 18.58
C ILE A 139 24.84 -12.08 17.45
N LEU A 140 26.00 -11.52 17.14
CA LEU A 140 26.21 -10.75 15.93
C LEU A 140 26.11 -11.72 14.75
N VAL A 141 24.91 -11.89 14.17
CA VAL A 141 24.77 -12.68 12.95
C VAL A 141 25.09 -11.76 11.78
N HIS A 142 26.34 -11.84 11.29
CA HIS A 142 26.62 -11.46 9.90
C HIS A 142 25.89 -12.43 9.00
N THR A 143 24.66 -12.11 8.60
CA THR A 143 24.02 -12.82 7.50
C THR A 143 24.53 -12.25 6.19
N HIS A 144 25.60 -12.86 5.66
CA HIS A 144 25.64 -13.10 4.23
C HIS A 144 24.41 -13.96 3.90
N LEU A 145 23.35 -13.32 3.40
CA LEU A 145 22.17 -14.02 2.89
C LEU A 145 22.44 -14.53 1.48
N SER A 146 23.44 -15.41 1.36
CA SER A 146 23.36 -16.49 0.38
C SER A 146 22.38 -17.53 0.95
N THR A 147 21.43 -17.96 0.12
CA THR A 147 20.53 -19.12 0.34
C THR A 147 19.45 -18.99 1.44
N PHE A 148 18.39 -18.22 1.17
CA PHE A 148 17.03 -18.67 1.52
C PHE A 148 16.53 -19.55 0.38
N ASN A 149 17.09 -20.76 0.26
CA ASN A 149 16.66 -21.72 -0.74
C ASN A 149 16.63 -23.16 -0.20
N GLU A 150 16.53 -23.33 1.11
CA GLU A 150 16.36 -24.67 1.68
C GLU A 150 15.11 -24.75 2.57
N LYS A 151 14.15 -25.52 2.03
CA LYS A 151 13.01 -26.16 2.69
C LYS A 151 11.73 -25.33 2.89
N ARG A 152 11.22 -24.78 1.79
CA ARG A 152 9.90 -25.25 1.32
C ARG A 152 10.14 -26.32 0.26
N ASN A 153 10.50 -27.53 0.70
CA ASN A 153 10.27 -28.73 -0.11
C ASN A 153 8.78 -29.06 0.00
N VAL A 154 7.92 -28.16 -0.50
CA VAL A 154 6.57 -28.54 -0.91
C VAL A 154 6.75 -28.82 -2.38
N ALA A 155 6.66 -30.09 -2.74
CA ALA A 155 6.88 -30.59 -4.09
C ALA A 155 6.25 -29.67 -5.15
N HIS A 156 7.04 -29.31 -6.16
CA HIS A 156 6.64 -28.58 -7.37
C HIS A 156 5.71 -29.43 -8.27
N SER A 157 4.54 -29.79 -7.74
CA SER A 157 3.43 -30.39 -8.45
C SER A 157 2.15 -29.78 -7.88
N GLY A 158 1.27 -29.27 -8.74
CA GLY A 158 0.05 -28.54 -8.33
C GLY A 158 -0.73 -29.27 -7.24
N CYS A 159 -1.34 -28.48 -6.34
CA CYS A 159 -2.21 -28.90 -5.25
C CYS A 159 -1.57 -29.99 -4.33
N PRO A 160 -0.98 -29.63 -3.17
CA PRO A 160 -0.23 -30.58 -2.35
C PRO A 160 -1.17 -31.51 -1.57
N VAL A 161 -1.62 -32.60 -2.21
CA VAL A 161 -1.99 -33.86 -1.51
C VAL A 161 -0.77 -34.80 -1.44
N ASN A 162 0.30 -34.52 -2.20
CA ASN A 162 1.57 -35.28 -2.21
C ASN A 162 2.38 -35.23 -0.90
N HIS A 163 1.81 -34.70 0.20
CA HIS A 163 2.48 -34.64 1.50
C HIS A 163 1.72 -35.37 2.63
N PHE A 164 0.92 -36.38 2.30
CA PHE A 164 0.60 -37.43 3.26
C PHE A 164 1.54 -38.63 3.06
N SER A 165 2.79 -38.47 3.50
CA SER A 165 3.61 -39.61 3.95
C SER A 165 3.23 -39.97 5.40
N VAL A 166 1.92 -40.08 5.69
CA VAL A 166 1.47 -40.59 6.98
C VAL A 166 1.48 -42.10 6.88
N MET A 167 2.46 -42.67 7.58
CA MET A 167 2.52 -44.05 8.06
C MET A 167 1.67 -45.05 7.26
N THR A 168 2.33 -45.76 6.36
CA THR A 168 1.89 -47.06 5.87
C THR A 168 1.73 -48.03 7.04
N LYS A 169 0.62 -47.94 7.76
CA LYS A 169 -0.03 -49.16 8.26
C LYS A 169 -0.41 -49.92 7.01
N ASN A 170 0.17 -51.10 6.83
CA ASN A 170 -0.23 -52.07 5.82
C ASN A 170 -1.77 -52.14 5.78
N MET A 171 -2.40 -51.44 4.82
CA MET A 171 -3.83 -51.53 4.57
C MET A 171 -4.06 -52.92 3.99
N LYS A 172 -4.84 -53.70 4.72
CA LYS A 172 -4.87 -55.15 4.60
C LYS A 172 -5.71 -55.73 3.46
N ASP A 173 -6.45 -54.94 2.67
CA ASP A 173 -7.61 -55.50 1.94
C ASP A 173 -7.77 -55.10 0.46
N GLY A 174 -6.71 -54.90 -0.32
CA GLY A 174 -6.79 -54.87 -1.81
C GLY A 174 -7.71 -53.81 -2.46
N ASN A 175 -8.19 -52.81 -1.71
CA ASN A 175 -9.04 -51.74 -2.20
C ASN A 175 -8.19 -50.63 -2.86
N TRP A 176 -8.69 -50.06 -3.96
CA TRP A 176 -7.97 -49.06 -4.76
C TRP A 176 -8.77 -47.77 -4.99
N PHE A 177 -10.03 -47.70 -4.53
CA PHE A 177 -10.86 -46.51 -4.69
C PHE A 177 -11.30 -45.96 -3.34
N PHE A 178 -10.98 -44.68 -3.09
CA PHE A 178 -11.12 -44.05 -1.78
C PHE A 178 -11.84 -42.70 -1.86
N ARG A 179 -12.37 -42.28 -0.72
CA ARG A 179 -12.96 -40.97 -0.45
C ARG A 179 -12.08 -40.24 0.55
N PHE A 180 -11.66 -39.03 0.22
CA PHE A 180 -10.86 -38.21 1.13
C PHE A 180 -11.04 -36.72 0.86
N VAL A 181 -11.87 -36.07 1.67
CA VAL A 181 -12.08 -34.62 1.62
C VAL A 181 -11.22 -33.95 2.69
N LEU A 182 -10.16 -33.27 2.26
CA LEU A 182 -9.20 -32.63 3.17
C LEU A 182 -9.89 -31.56 4.03
N GLY A 183 -9.79 -31.71 5.35
CA GLY A 183 -10.46 -30.85 6.33
C GLY A 183 -11.72 -31.46 6.95
N LEU A 184 -12.29 -32.51 6.34
CA LEU A 184 -13.37 -33.32 6.95
C LEU A 184 -12.89 -34.70 7.37
N ASN A 185 -12.01 -35.33 6.59
CA ASN A 185 -11.49 -36.66 6.86
C ASN A 185 -10.07 -36.59 7.42
N SER A 186 -9.78 -37.41 8.44
CA SER A 186 -8.43 -37.59 9.00
C SER A 186 -7.61 -38.65 8.27
N GLU A 187 -8.26 -39.56 7.55
CA GLU A 187 -7.65 -40.66 6.79
C GLU A 187 -8.51 -41.01 5.56
N PRO A 188 -7.95 -41.62 4.50
CA PRO A 188 -8.71 -42.03 3.33
C PRO A 188 -9.69 -43.17 3.68
N ILE A 189 -10.95 -43.00 3.26
CA ILE A 189 -12.04 -43.95 3.53
C ILE A 189 -12.29 -44.80 2.28
N PRO A 190 -12.19 -46.13 2.33
CA PRO A 190 -12.45 -46.96 1.16
C PRO A 190 -13.91 -46.80 0.69
N VAL A 191 -14.11 -46.77 -0.64
CA VAL A 191 -15.45 -46.73 -1.24
C VAL A 191 -16.22 -48.01 -0.91
N THR A 192 -17.53 -47.88 -0.74
CA THR A 192 -18.49 -48.96 -0.45
C THR A 192 -19.65 -48.93 -1.45
N LYS A 193 -20.48 -49.99 -1.47
CA LYS A 193 -21.64 -50.04 -2.38
C LYS A 193 -22.68 -48.95 -2.11
N ASP A 194 -22.74 -48.45 -0.87
CA ASP A 194 -23.65 -47.39 -0.45
C ASP A 194 -23.22 -46.01 -0.99
N ASP A 195 -21.98 -45.88 -1.50
CA ASP A 195 -21.46 -44.63 -2.03
C ASP A 195 -21.82 -44.40 -3.52
N LEU A 196 -22.59 -45.32 -4.15
CA LEU A 196 -22.93 -45.23 -5.59
C LEU A 196 -23.53 -43.88 -5.97
N ASP A 197 -24.37 -43.31 -5.11
CA ASP A 197 -25.04 -42.04 -5.37
C ASP A 197 -24.06 -40.88 -5.50
N ILE A 198 -22.87 -40.95 -4.90
CA ILE A 198 -21.80 -39.92 -5.00
C ILE A 198 -21.20 -39.88 -6.42
N PHE A 199 -21.13 -41.05 -7.07
CA PHE A 199 -20.39 -41.28 -8.31
C PHE A 199 -21.33 -41.37 -9.53
N ASP A 200 -22.24 -40.41 -9.64
CA ASP A 200 -23.23 -40.33 -10.71
C ASP A 200 -22.72 -39.59 -11.96
N ASP A 201 -21.58 -38.91 -11.86
CA ASP A 201 -20.88 -38.35 -13.02
C ASP A 201 -20.31 -39.47 -13.93
N HIS A 202 -20.08 -39.15 -15.20
CA HIS A 202 -19.69 -40.15 -16.19
C HIS A 202 -18.37 -40.87 -15.86
N PHE A 203 -17.41 -40.19 -15.22
CA PHE A 203 -16.12 -40.76 -14.87
C PHE A 203 -16.20 -41.59 -13.58
N GLY A 204 -16.76 -41.02 -12.51
CA GLY A 204 -17.00 -41.68 -11.23
C GLY A 204 -17.82 -42.96 -11.40
N ASN A 205 -18.86 -42.94 -12.24
CA ASN A 205 -19.69 -44.12 -12.49
C ASN A 205 -18.90 -45.27 -13.14
N LYS A 206 -17.96 -44.95 -14.05
CA LYS A 206 -17.07 -45.93 -14.66
C LYS A 206 -16.04 -46.46 -13.67
N LEU A 207 -15.44 -45.60 -12.85
CA LEU A 207 -14.55 -46.02 -11.77
C LEU A 207 -15.26 -46.96 -10.79
N PHE A 208 -16.46 -46.59 -10.34
CA PHE A 208 -17.25 -47.39 -9.42
C PHE A 208 -17.62 -48.77 -10.00
N LYS A 209 -18.03 -48.83 -11.28
CA LYS A 209 -18.31 -50.11 -11.96
C LYS A 209 -17.09 -51.01 -12.05
N LEU A 210 -15.92 -50.44 -12.37
CA LEU A 210 -14.67 -51.19 -12.42
C LEU A 210 -14.27 -51.72 -11.03
N TRP A 211 -14.46 -50.88 -10.01
CA TRP A 211 -14.23 -51.22 -8.61
C TRP A 211 -15.16 -52.35 -8.14
N ASP A 212 -16.47 -52.24 -8.38
CA ASP A 212 -17.46 -53.25 -7.98
C ASP A 212 -17.29 -54.59 -8.73
N SER A 213 -16.77 -54.54 -9.96
CA SER A 213 -16.61 -55.72 -10.82
C SER A 213 -15.26 -56.44 -10.65
N ASN A 214 -14.32 -55.92 -9.83
CA ASN A 214 -12.95 -56.46 -9.66
C ASN A 214 -12.21 -56.74 -11.00
N LEU A 215 -12.44 -55.89 -12.01
CA LEU A 215 -11.86 -56.04 -13.36
C LEU A 215 -10.37 -55.61 -13.39
N PRO A 216 -9.59 -55.99 -14.43
CA PRO A 216 -8.16 -55.69 -14.50
C PRO A 216 -7.86 -54.19 -14.38
N ILE A 217 -7.11 -53.86 -13.31
CA ILE A 217 -6.85 -52.51 -12.76
C ILE A 217 -5.90 -51.69 -13.64
N GLU A 218 -5.01 -52.32 -14.43
CA GLU A 218 -3.93 -51.65 -15.18
C GLU A 218 -4.40 -50.59 -16.19
N LYS A 219 -5.69 -50.60 -16.59
CA LYS A 219 -6.23 -49.75 -17.67
C LYS A 219 -6.77 -48.37 -17.23
N ILE A 220 -6.64 -47.97 -15.96
CA ILE A 220 -7.22 -46.70 -15.47
C ILE A 220 -6.25 -45.79 -14.73
N PHE A 221 -4.98 -46.20 -14.57
CA PHE A 221 -3.99 -45.42 -13.82
C PHE A 221 -3.07 -44.60 -14.71
N THR A 222 -2.97 -44.90 -16.00
CA THR A 222 -2.24 -44.05 -16.96
C THR A 222 -3.20 -43.24 -17.81
N LEU A 223 -2.76 -42.04 -18.23
CA LEU A 223 -3.58 -41.18 -19.08
C LEU A 223 -3.97 -41.89 -20.38
N ARG A 224 -3.02 -42.59 -21.02
CA ARG A 224 -3.27 -43.30 -22.27
C ARG A 224 -4.39 -44.33 -22.15
N HIS A 225 -4.35 -45.17 -21.10
CA HIS A 225 -5.39 -46.19 -20.93
C HIS A 225 -6.72 -45.58 -20.51
N LEU A 226 -6.71 -44.54 -19.67
CA LEU A 226 -7.92 -43.80 -19.29
C LEU A 226 -8.67 -43.30 -20.53
N LEU A 227 -7.97 -42.67 -21.47
CA LEU A 227 -8.56 -42.16 -22.70
C LEU A 227 -8.98 -43.27 -23.68
N ASN A 228 -8.10 -44.24 -23.94
CA ASN A 228 -8.31 -45.23 -24.99
C ASN A 228 -9.22 -46.39 -24.59
N SER A 229 -9.35 -46.68 -23.29
CA SER A 229 -10.13 -47.82 -22.78
C SER A 229 -11.35 -47.38 -22.00
N THR A 230 -11.22 -46.38 -21.12
CA THR A 230 -12.30 -46.01 -20.19
C THR A 230 -13.21 -44.94 -20.78
N LEU A 231 -12.65 -43.97 -21.48
CA LEU A 231 -13.36 -42.83 -22.07
C LEU A 231 -13.39 -42.89 -23.61
N SER A 232 -13.27 -44.08 -24.20
CA SER A 232 -13.21 -44.28 -25.65
C SER A 232 -14.51 -43.93 -26.39
N ASP A 233 -15.63 -43.88 -25.67
CA ASP A 233 -16.97 -43.51 -26.14
C ASP A 233 -17.22 -41.99 -26.12
N THR A 234 -16.24 -41.20 -25.69
CA THR A 234 -16.32 -39.73 -25.60
C THR A 234 -15.56 -39.07 -26.74
N LYS A 235 -16.01 -37.88 -27.14
CA LYS A 235 -15.24 -36.97 -27.99
C LYS A 235 -14.18 -36.29 -27.13
N GLN A 236 -12.92 -36.50 -27.48
CA GLN A 236 -11.77 -35.99 -26.76
C GLN A 236 -11.20 -34.77 -27.48
N LYS A 237 -10.89 -33.73 -26.73
CA LYS A 237 -10.12 -32.56 -27.20
C LYS A 237 -8.92 -32.38 -26.29
N SER A 238 -7.76 -32.16 -26.89
CA SER A 238 -6.50 -31.99 -26.18
C SER A 238 -6.04 -30.55 -26.24
N PHE A 239 -5.52 -30.04 -25.13
CA PHE A 239 -4.94 -28.72 -24.97
C PHE A 239 -3.64 -28.86 -24.20
N MET A 240 -2.76 -27.86 -24.33
CA MET A 240 -1.43 -27.91 -23.74
C MET A 240 -1.04 -26.56 -23.15
N VAL A 241 -0.41 -26.61 -21.98
CA VAL A 241 0.14 -25.46 -21.26
C VAL A 241 1.57 -25.79 -20.81
N ALA A 242 2.45 -24.80 -20.83
CA ALA A 242 3.79 -24.92 -20.29
C ALA A 242 4.33 -23.56 -19.85
N ASP A 243 4.79 -23.47 -18.61
CA ASP A 243 5.45 -22.29 -18.09
C ASP A 243 6.86 -22.18 -18.68
N GLY A 244 7.19 -21.03 -19.26
CA GLY A 244 8.45 -20.88 -20.01
C GLY A 244 8.46 -21.61 -21.36
N ALA A 245 7.30 -21.87 -21.98
CA ALA A 245 7.22 -22.55 -23.27
C ALA A 245 7.98 -21.86 -24.41
N HIS A 246 8.24 -20.55 -24.30
CA HIS A 246 9.06 -19.77 -25.23
C HIS A 246 10.56 -20.07 -25.12
N ILE A 247 11.01 -20.67 -24.02
CA ILE A 247 12.41 -21.02 -23.80
C ILE A 247 12.71 -22.34 -24.49
N SER A 248 13.30 -22.24 -25.68
CA SER A 248 13.70 -23.40 -26.49
C SER A 248 14.57 -24.37 -25.71
N TRP A 249 14.43 -25.65 -26.03
CA TRP A 249 15.25 -26.71 -25.49
C TRP A 249 16.69 -26.61 -26.02
N SER A 250 17.66 -26.73 -25.12
CA SER A 250 19.08 -26.89 -25.40
C SER A 250 19.73 -27.68 -24.25
N GLU A 251 21.01 -28.06 -24.38
CA GLU A 251 21.72 -28.73 -23.28
C GLU A 251 21.83 -27.86 -22.03
N GLU A 252 21.83 -26.54 -22.18
CA GLU A 252 21.86 -25.57 -21.07
C GLU A 252 20.49 -25.37 -20.41
N THR A 253 19.40 -25.62 -21.14
CA THR A 253 18.03 -25.39 -20.67
C THR A 253 17.25 -26.68 -20.41
N LYS A 254 17.89 -27.86 -20.56
CA LYS A 254 17.25 -29.18 -20.40
C LYS A 254 16.71 -29.42 -18.99
N ASP A 255 17.35 -28.84 -17.98
CA ASP A 255 16.99 -29.01 -16.56
C ASP A 255 15.96 -27.97 -16.09
N ILE A 256 15.51 -27.07 -16.97
CA ILE A 256 14.44 -26.12 -16.65
C ILE A 256 13.13 -26.89 -16.60
N ASP A 257 12.51 -26.87 -15.43
CA ASP A 257 11.16 -27.40 -15.24
C ASP A 257 10.13 -26.45 -15.86
N ARG A 258 9.65 -26.84 -17.05
CA ARG A 258 8.66 -26.09 -17.83
C ARG A 258 7.22 -26.44 -17.47
N GLN A 259 7.01 -27.33 -16.50
CA GLN A 259 5.69 -27.69 -15.98
C GLN A 259 4.67 -27.99 -17.09
N VAL A 260 5.14 -28.68 -18.14
CA VAL A 260 4.31 -29.05 -19.29
C VAL A 260 3.12 -29.86 -18.78
N ARG A 261 1.91 -29.53 -19.22
CA ARG A 261 0.69 -30.29 -18.88
C ARG A 261 -0.22 -30.43 -20.09
N PHE A 262 -0.89 -31.57 -20.15
CA PHE A 262 -2.08 -31.73 -20.99
C PHE A 262 -3.31 -31.40 -20.19
N VAL A 263 -4.24 -30.72 -20.87
CA VAL A 263 -5.61 -30.54 -20.43
C VAL A 263 -6.50 -31.17 -21.47
N ILE A 264 -7.34 -32.11 -21.06
CA ILE A 264 -8.19 -32.88 -21.97
C ILE A 264 -9.63 -32.70 -21.54
N THR A 265 -10.46 -32.36 -22.51
CA THR A 265 -11.91 -32.38 -22.31
C THR A 265 -12.48 -33.62 -22.99
N CYS A 266 -13.34 -34.34 -22.27
CA CYS A 266 -14.07 -35.49 -22.79
C CYS A 266 -15.56 -35.23 -22.65
N GLN A 267 -16.32 -35.39 -23.73
CA GLN A 267 -17.77 -35.20 -23.76
C GLN A 267 -18.45 -36.37 -24.48
N THR A 268 -19.60 -36.82 -23.99
CA THR A 268 -20.32 -37.93 -24.65
C THR A 268 -20.90 -37.47 -26.00
N ASN A 269 -20.93 -38.36 -26.99
CA ASN A 269 -21.46 -38.03 -28.33
C ASN A 269 -22.99 -37.80 -28.37
N LYS A 270 -23.70 -37.94 -27.23
CA LYS A 270 -25.17 -37.96 -27.18
C LYS A 270 -25.81 -36.62 -26.83
N ASP A 271 -25.09 -35.68 -26.23
CA ASP A 271 -25.60 -34.36 -25.85
C ASP A 271 -24.64 -33.24 -26.28
N GLN A 272 -25.00 -32.51 -27.35
CA GLN A 272 -24.24 -31.35 -27.84
C GLN A 272 -24.66 -30.02 -27.20
N LYS A 273 -25.61 -30.04 -26.26
CA LYS A 273 -26.16 -28.83 -25.64
C LYS A 273 -25.84 -28.85 -24.15
N GLN A 274 -24.91 -27.98 -23.74
CA GLN A 274 -24.52 -27.64 -22.36
C GLN A 274 -23.60 -28.64 -21.61
N PRO A 275 -22.79 -28.18 -20.61
CA PRO A 275 -21.64 -28.90 -20.03
C PRO A 275 -21.99 -30.13 -19.17
N THR A 276 -23.19 -30.70 -19.32
CA THR A 276 -23.76 -31.71 -18.41
C THR A 276 -23.02 -33.05 -18.36
N ASP A 277 -22.07 -33.30 -19.27
CA ASP A 277 -21.20 -34.50 -19.27
C ASP A 277 -19.71 -34.14 -19.46
N LEU A 278 -19.29 -32.92 -19.09
CA LEU A 278 -17.90 -32.48 -19.23
C LEU A 278 -17.00 -33.20 -18.22
N ILE A 279 -16.00 -33.94 -18.73
CA ILE A 279 -14.86 -34.42 -17.95
C ILE A 279 -13.64 -33.57 -18.34
N PHE A 280 -12.92 -33.08 -17.33
CA PHE A 280 -11.73 -32.26 -17.46
C PHE A 280 -10.55 -32.97 -16.81
N ILE A 281 -9.57 -33.38 -17.61
CA ILE A 281 -8.42 -34.15 -17.15
C ILE A 281 -7.18 -33.28 -17.25
N VAL A 282 -6.40 -33.19 -16.16
CA VAL A 282 -5.11 -32.52 -16.16
C VAL A 282 -4.03 -33.55 -15.85
N SER A 283 -3.02 -33.64 -16.71
CA SER A 283 -1.99 -34.68 -16.64
C SER A 283 -0.60 -34.18 -16.98
N SER A 284 0.41 -34.86 -16.43
CA SER A 284 1.78 -34.82 -16.92
C SER A 284 1.88 -35.23 -18.41
N PRO A 285 2.90 -34.77 -19.16
CA PRO A 285 3.18 -35.18 -20.53
C PRO A 285 3.60 -36.65 -20.67
N VAL A 286 3.96 -37.33 -19.58
CA VAL A 286 4.33 -38.75 -19.61
C VAL A 286 3.08 -39.61 -19.54
N LEU A 287 2.47 -39.87 -20.71
CA LEU A 287 1.12 -40.46 -20.84
C LEU A 287 0.94 -41.83 -20.18
N ASP A 288 2.03 -42.60 -20.07
CA ASP A 288 2.06 -43.95 -19.53
C ASP A 288 2.58 -44.02 -18.08
N SER A 289 2.82 -42.89 -17.44
CA SER A 289 3.25 -42.86 -16.03
C SER A 289 2.08 -43.19 -15.10
N ASP A 290 2.33 -44.07 -14.13
CA ASP A 290 1.47 -44.42 -12.99
C ASP A 290 1.83 -43.62 -11.72
N GLU A 291 2.88 -42.79 -11.76
CA GLU A 291 3.36 -42.00 -10.62
C GLU A 291 3.12 -40.49 -10.77
N LEU A 292 3.28 -39.93 -11.98
CA LEU A 292 3.21 -38.49 -12.23
C LEU A 292 1.78 -37.92 -12.29
N PHE A 293 1.57 -36.72 -11.74
CA PHE A 293 0.29 -36.00 -11.61
C PHE A 293 -0.80 -36.33 -12.65
N LEU A 294 -1.98 -36.75 -12.16
CA LEU A 294 -3.19 -37.00 -12.93
C LEU A 294 -4.44 -36.67 -12.08
N GLN A 295 -5.22 -35.68 -12.51
CA GLN A 295 -6.45 -35.25 -11.85
C GLN A 295 -7.61 -35.17 -12.84
N VAL A 296 -8.83 -35.38 -12.34
CA VAL A 296 -10.06 -35.34 -13.12
C VAL A 296 -11.12 -34.52 -12.39
N ALA A 297 -11.73 -33.54 -13.06
CA ALA A 297 -12.97 -32.92 -12.63
C ALA A 297 -14.09 -33.37 -13.57
N ALA A 298 -15.19 -33.90 -13.04
CA ALA A 298 -16.29 -34.43 -13.84
C ALA A 298 -17.65 -33.92 -13.35
N TRP A 299 -18.48 -33.44 -14.26
CA TRP A 299 -19.79 -32.88 -13.91
C TRP A 299 -20.80 -33.97 -13.52
N SER A 300 -21.38 -33.83 -12.34
CA SER A 300 -22.48 -34.65 -11.83
C SER A 300 -23.82 -34.03 -12.22
N LYS A 301 -24.69 -34.80 -12.88
CA LYS A 301 -26.06 -34.35 -13.23
C LYS A 301 -26.96 -34.27 -12.00
N THR A 302 -26.80 -35.17 -11.03
CA THR A 302 -27.66 -35.25 -9.84
C THR A 302 -27.27 -34.18 -8.82
N HIS A 303 -25.97 -34.04 -8.54
CA HIS A 303 -25.47 -33.04 -7.59
C HIS A 303 -25.31 -31.65 -8.19
N ARG A 304 -25.39 -31.55 -9.52
CA ARG A 304 -25.16 -30.32 -10.29
C ARG A 304 -23.85 -29.63 -9.91
N ALA A 305 -22.77 -30.41 -9.80
CA ALA A 305 -21.46 -29.94 -9.36
C ALA A 305 -20.34 -30.76 -10.02
N PHE A 306 -19.12 -30.22 -10.05
CA PHE A 306 -17.96 -31.01 -10.43
C PHE A 306 -17.50 -31.88 -9.26
N ASN A 307 -17.38 -33.18 -9.49
CA ASN A 307 -16.64 -34.10 -8.63
C ASN A 307 -15.16 -34.03 -8.98
N PHE A 308 -14.29 -33.93 -7.97
CA PHE A 308 -12.84 -33.86 -8.13
C PHE A 308 -12.20 -35.18 -7.73
N TYR A 309 -11.40 -35.73 -8.63
CA TYR A 309 -10.69 -36.99 -8.45
C TYR A 309 -9.21 -36.79 -8.69
N GLN A 310 -8.40 -37.56 -7.97
CA GLN A 310 -6.95 -37.59 -8.16
C GLN A 310 -6.44 -39.02 -8.09
N ARG A 311 -5.50 -39.33 -8.98
CA ARG A 311 -4.71 -40.55 -8.84
C ARG A 311 -3.66 -40.33 -7.75
N ASN A 312 -3.69 -41.18 -6.73
CA ASN A 312 -2.74 -41.16 -5.61
C ASN A 312 -2.04 -42.51 -5.51
N ASN A 313 -0.80 -42.51 -5.01
CA ASN A 313 0.07 -43.68 -5.04
C ASN A 313 0.14 -44.29 -6.47
N LYS A 314 0.75 -45.47 -6.65
CA LYS A 314 0.82 -46.08 -7.99
C LYS A 314 -0.54 -46.57 -8.51
N ASN A 315 -1.42 -46.99 -7.60
CA ASN A 315 -2.62 -47.79 -7.92
C ASN A 315 -3.87 -47.35 -7.14
N GLU A 316 -4.01 -46.08 -6.76
CA GLU A 316 -5.22 -45.61 -6.06
C GLU A 316 -5.89 -44.42 -6.75
N TRP A 317 -7.22 -44.41 -6.72
CA TRP A 317 -8.04 -43.27 -7.09
C TRP A 317 -8.72 -42.72 -5.84
N TRP A 318 -8.64 -41.41 -5.66
CA TRP A 318 -9.25 -40.72 -4.53
C TRP A 318 -10.28 -39.71 -5.06
N TRP A 319 -11.51 -39.79 -4.57
CA TRP A 319 -12.48 -38.71 -4.69
C TRP A 319 -12.21 -37.69 -3.58
N LEU A 320 -11.91 -36.45 -3.98
CA LEU A 320 -11.44 -35.39 -3.11
C LEU A 320 -12.55 -34.43 -2.64
N GLY A 321 -13.78 -34.67 -3.08
CA GLY A 321 -14.93 -33.81 -2.84
C GLY A 321 -15.57 -33.33 -4.15
N ASN A 322 -16.55 -32.46 -4.01
CA ASN A 322 -17.23 -31.81 -5.14
C ASN A 322 -17.30 -30.28 -4.97
N SER A 323 -17.75 -29.56 -5.98
CA SER A 323 -17.81 -28.09 -6.00
C SER A 323 -18.47 -27.47 -4.76
N TRP A 324 -19.47 -28.11 -4.16
CA TRP A 324 -20.12 -27.64 -2.92
C TRP A 324 -19.19 -27.66 -1.70
N HIS A 325 -18.17 -28.50 -1.68
CA HIS A 325 -17.17 -28.53 -0.61
C HIS A 325 -16.22 -27.32 -0.68
N ALA A 326 -16.01 -26.70 -1.86
CA ALA A 326 -15.23 -25.47 -1.96
C ALA A 326 -15.85 -24.32 -1.15
N LEU A 327 -17.17 -24.35 -0.96
CA LEU A 327 -17.92 -23.30 -0.31
C LEU A 327 -18.02 -23.47 1.21
N LYS A 328 -17.56 -24.59 1.79
CA LYS A 328 -17.69 -24.87 3.24
C LYS A 328 -16.41 -24.55 4.00
N ASP A 329 -16.52 -23.91 5.17
CA ASP A 329 -15.37 -23.48 5.97
C ASP A 329 -14.34 -24.58 6.31
N PRO A 330 -14.71 -25.84 6.65
CA PRO A 330 -13.71 -26.86 6.97
C PRO A 330 -12.81 -27.25 5.80
N THR A 331 -13.29 -27.08 4.56
CA THR A 331 -12.69 -27.60 3.31
C THR A 331 -12.25 -26.52 2.34
N ARG A 332 -12.74 -25.28 2.49
CA ARG A 332 -12.36 -24.12 1.67
C ARG A 332 -10.84 -23.88 1.74
N GLY A 333 -10.21 -23.69 0.57
CA GLY A 333 -8.77 -23.47 0.48
C GLY A 333 -7.90 -24.68 0.82
N LYS A 334 -8.48 -25.90 0.82
CA LYS A 334 -7.78 -27.16 1.13
C LYS A 334 -8.02 -28.19 0.04
N GLY A 335 -7.02 -29.03 -0.20
CA GLY A 335 -7.08 -30.02 -1.28
C GLY A 335 -7.36 -29.30 -2.61
N PRO A 336 -8.18 -29.84 -3.52
CA PRO A 336 -8.44 -29.20 -4.82
C PRO A 336 -9.06 -27.80 -4.70
N PHE A 337 -9.63 -27.45 -3.54
CA PHE A 337 -10.29 -26.17 -3.30
C PHE A 337 -9.31 -25.04 -2.94
N ASP A 338 -7.99 -25.29 -2.94
CA ASP A 338 -6.98 -24.23 -2.94
C ASP A 338 -6.82 -23.55 -4.31
N GLY A 339 -7.03 -24.30 -5.41
CA GLY A 339 -7.11 -23.81 -6.78
C GLY A 339 -8.54 -23.56 -7.25
N HIS A 340 -9.50 -24.37 -6.80
CA HIS A 340 -10.92 -24.26 -7.14
C HIS A 340 -11.72 -23.60 -5.99
N VAL A 341 -11.29 -22.41 -5.57
CA VAL A 341 -11.77 -21.74 -4.33
C VAL A 341 -13.27 -21.45 -4.29
N ASN A 342 -13.95 -21.39 -5.43
CA ASN A 342 -15.41 -21.25 -5.51
C ASN A 342 -16.12 -22.46 -6.11
N GLY A 343 -15.40 -23.56 -6.34
CA GLY A 343 -15.94 -24.81 -6.84
C GLY A 343 -16.12 -24.89 -8.37
N ALA A 344 -15.80 -23.84 -9.14
CA ALA A 344 -15.84 -23.93 -10.60
C ALA A 344 -14.53 -24.50 -11.17
N LEU A 345 -14.53 -24.75 -12.49
CA LEU A 345 -13.30 -24.97 -13.23
C LEU A 345 -12.50 -23.66 -13.32
N VAL A 346 -11.17 -23.76 -13.28
CA VAL A 346 -10.28 -22.61 -13.35
C VAL A 346 -9.30 -22.80 -14.50
N MET A 347 -9.23 -21.81 -15.38
CA MET A 347 -8.19 -21.66 -16.39
C MET A 347 -7.50 -20.32 -16.13
N LYS A 348 -6.19 -20.35 -15.90
CA LYS A 348 -5.38 -19.14 -15.88
C LYS A 348 -5.20 -18.69 -17.33
N GLU A 349 -5.26 -17.39 -17.56
CA GLU A 349 -5.19 -16.74 -18.87
C GLU A 349 -6.44 -17.03 -19.73
N LEU A 350 -7.63 -16.76 -19.19
CA LEU A 350 -8.92 -16.89 -19.90
C LEU A 350 -9.16 -15.88 -21.02
N ASN A 351 -8.13 -15.13 -21.42
CA ASN A 351 -8.19 -14.14 -22.48
C ASN A 351 -6.87 -14.15 -23.25
N ARG A 352 -6.95 -13.73 -24.53
CA ARG A 352 -5.79 -13.44 -25.38
C ARG A 352 -4.77 -12.55 -24.63
N PRO A 353 -3.45 -12.84 -24.68
CA PRO A 353 -2.77 -13.73 -25.63
C PRO A 353 -2.49 -15.16 -25.17
N TRP A 354 -3.03 -15.63 -24.04
CA TRP A 354 -2.76 -16.97 -23.49
C TRP A 354 -1.26 -17.28 -23.36
N LEU A 355 -0.59 -16.55 -22.47
CA LEU A 355 0.87 -16.49 -22.30
C LEU A 355 1.57 -17.86 -22.28
N HIS A 356 0.96 -18.86 -21.65
CA HIS A 356 1.56 -20.17 -21.42
C HIS A 356 0.87 -21.30 -22.18
N TRP A 357 -0.22 -21.01 -22.90
CA TRP A 357 -0.98 -22.02 -23.61
C TRP A 357 -0.59 -22.12 -25.08
N HIS A 358 -0.71 -23.33 -25.62
CA HIS A 358 -0.72 -23.51 -27.05
C HIS A 358 -1.89 -22.75 -27.68
N SER A 359 -1.58 -21.89 -28.64
CA SER A 359 -2.57 -21.06 -29.31
C SER A 359 -2.08 -20.63 -30.69
N GLN A 360 -2.95 -19.95 -31.43
CA GLN A 360 -2.60 -19.26 -32.66
C GLN A 360 -1.53 -18.17 -32.47
N MET A 361 -1.31 -17.69 -31.23
CA MET A 361 -0.26 -16.73 -30.92
C MET A 361 1.08 -17.42 -30.71
N PHE A 362 1.08 -18.69 -30.28
CA PHE A 362 2.29 -19.45 -30.01
C PHE A 362 2.12 -20.96 -29.96
N THR A 363 3.04 -21.64 -30.65
CA THR A 363 3.09 -23.09 -30.69
C THR A 363 4.06 -23.63 -29.66
N ILE A 364 3.53 -24.29 -28.62
CA ILE A 364 4.34 -25.15 -27.74
C ILE A 364 4.90 -26.30 -28.57
N SER A 365 6.20 -26.25 -28.85
CA SER A 365 6.97 -27.29 -29.55
C SER A 365 8.43 -27.21 -29.13
N ASP A 366 9.06 -26.06 -29.34
CA ASP A 366 10.52 -25.97 -29.36
C ASP A 366 11.17 -26.05 -27.97
N CYS A 367 10.37 -25.90 -26.92
CA CYS A 367 10.76 -26.10 -25.53
C CYS A 367 10.89 -27.57 -25.10
N LEU A 368 10.41 -28.51 -25.93
CA LEU A 368 10.51 -29.95 -25.67
C LEU A 368 11.81 -30.52 -26.23
N ASP A 369 12.36 -31.55 -25.59
CA ASP A 369 13.47 -32.33 -26.15
C ASP A 369 13.12 -32.81 -27.58
N PRO A 370 13.92 -32.53 -28.61
CA PRO A 370 13.68 -33.00 -29.97
C PRO A 370 13.50 -34.53 -30.09
N LYS A 371 14.08 -35.30 -29.16
CA LYS A 371 14.00 -36.76 -29.11
C LYS A 371 12.83 -37.29 -28.29
N THR A 372 12.04 -36.42 -27.66
CA THR A 372 10.92 -36.89 -26.83
C THR A 372 9.88 -37.62 -27.70
N PRO A 373 9.43 -38.82 -27.29
CA PRO A 373 8.38 -39.53 -28.03
C PRO A 373 7.06 -38.75 -28.03
N LEU A 374 6.87 -37.83 -27.08
CA LEU A 374 5.66 -37.00 -26.96
C LEU A 374 5.33 -36.24 -28.25
N ARG A 375 6.33 -35.80 -29.02
CA ARG A 375 6.13 -35.03 -30.26
C ARG A 375 5.34 -35.81 -31.33
N HIS A 376 5.29 -37.14 -31.23
CA HIS A 376 4.60 -38.03 -32.15
C HIS A 376 3.34 -38.67 -31.53
N GLU A 377 2.97 -38.25 -30.33
CA GLU A 377 1.75 -38.72 -29.69
C GLU A 377 0.53 -38.05 -30.34
N PRO A 378 -0.53 -38.79 -30.70
CA PRO A 378 -1.72 -38.21 -31.31
C PRO A 378 -2.35 -37.09 -30.48
N ILE A 379 -2.27 -37.18 -29.15
CA ILE A 379 -2.77 -36.15 -28.23
C ILE A 379 -1.98 -34.83 -28.30
N PHE A 380 -0.69 -34.92 -28.66
CA PHE A 380 0.15 -33.75 -28.90
C PHE A 380 -0.09 -33.23 -30.32
N GLU A 381 -0.04 -34.07 -31.34
CA GLU A 381 -0.21 -33.65 -32.75
C GLU A 381 -1.58 -33.02 -33.02
N ASN A 382 -2.64 -33.52 -32.37
CA ASN A 382 -4.01 -33.01 -32.52
C ASN A 382 -4.45 -32.06 -31.40
N ARG A 383 -3.49 -31.46 -30.67
CA ARG A 383 -3.81 -30.42 -29.67
C ARG A 383 -4.46 -29.22 -30.33
N LEU A 384 -5.42 -28.61 -29.64
CA LEU A 384 -6.21 -27.47 -30.09
C LEU A 384 -5.74 -26.18 -29.42
N ASP A 385 -6.13 -25.06 -30.01
CA ASP A 385 -5.81 -23.72 -29.50
C ASP A 385 -6.58 -23.41 -28.21
N ALA A 386 -5.92 -22.66 -27.32
CA ALA A 386 -6.45 -22.22 -26.03
C ALA A 386 -7.82 -21.50 -26.09
N VAL A 387 -8.12 -20.82 -27.20
CA VAL A 387 -9.41 -20.14 -27.41
C VAL A 387 -10.60 -21.12 -27.37
N GLU A 388 -10.42 -22.36 -27.81
CA GLU A 388 -11.48 -23.38 -27.69
C GLU A 388 -11.67 -23.81 -26.23
N LEU A 389 -10.59 -23.93 -25.46
CA LEU A 389 -10.65 -24.26 -24.03
C LEU A 389 -11.28 -23.13 -23.22
N GLU A 390 -10.95 -21.88 -23.55
CA GLU A 390 -11.51 -20.68 -22.94
C GLU A 390 -13.04 -20.71 -22.97
N HIS A 391 -13.65 -20.96 -24.14
CA HIS A 391 -15.11 -21.04 -24.24
C HIS A 391 -15.69 -22.18 -23.39
N ILE A 392 -15.06 -23.35 -23.39
CA ILE A 392 -15.52 -24.50 -22.58
C ILE A 392 -15.51 -24.16 -21.09
N VAL A 393 -14.45 -23.50 -20.61
CA VAL A 393 -14.32 -23.12 -19.20
C VAL A 393 -15.28 -21.99 -18.85
N LYS A 394 -15.45 -20.97 -19.70
CA LYS A 394 -16.41 -19.87 -19.47
C LYS A 394 -17.85 -20.39 -19.37
N ASP A 395 -18.23 -21.33 -20.23
CA ASP A 395 -19.55 -21.98 -20.20
C ASP A 395 -19.75 -22.80 -18.91
N ALA A 396 -18.73 -23.58 -18.50
CA ALA A 396 -18.78 -24.38 -17.28
C ALA A 396 -18.89 -23.53 -16.00
N VAL A 397 -18.15 -22.42 -15.93
CA VAL A 397 -18.23 -21.45 -14.82
C VAL A 397 -19.62 -20.81 -14.76
N SER A 398 -20.16 -20.42 -15.91
CA SER A 398 -21.49 -19.79 -16.01
C SER A 398 -22.62 -20.73 -15.57
N GLU A 399 -22.56 -22.01 -15.96
CA GLU A 399 -23.50 -23.03 -15.49
C GLU A 399 -23.39 -23.21 -13.98
N TRP A 400 -22.17 -23.35 -13.44
CA TRP A 400 -21.97 -23.50 -11.99
C TRP A 400 -22.52 -22.32 -11.18
N ASN A 401 -22.32 -21.09 -11.66
CA ASN A 401 -22.89 -19.90 -11.01
C ASN A 401 -24.42 -19.91 -11.02
N THR A 402 -25.04 -20.35 -12.12
CA THR A 402 -26.50 -20.53 -12.22
C THR A 402 -26.99 -21.57 -11.22
N VAL A 403 -26.34 -22.73 -11.15
CA VAL A 403 -26.70 -23.79 -10.20
C VAL A 403 -26.64 -23.31 -8.76
N ARG A 404 -25.55 -22.65 -8.37
CA ARG A 404 -25.36 -22.16 -7.00
C ARG A 404 -26.47 -21.22 -6.59
N LEU A 405 -26.80 -20.29 -7.48
CA LEU A 405 -27.83 -19.29 -7.19
C LEU A 405 -29.23 -19.91 -7.15
N ASP A 406 -29.55 -20.83 -8.07
CA ASP A 406 -30.81 -21.56 -8.05
C ASP A 406 -30.96 -22.42 -6.78
N ASN A 407 -29.90 -23.11 -6.36
CA ASN A 407 -29.90 -23.89 -5.12
C ASN A 407 -30.04 -23.02 -3.86
N ALA A 408 -29.54 -21.79 -3.92
CA ALA A 408 -29.72 -20.81 -2.85
C ALA A 408 -31.13 -20.20 -2.81
N THR A 409 -31.94 -20.38 -3.87
CA THR A 409 -33.28 -19.76 -4.00
C THR A 409 -34.37 -20.73 -3.57
N ASP A 410 -35.17 -20.36 -2.58
CA ASP A 410 -36.34 -21.13 -2.18
C ASP A 410 -37.39 -21.13 -3.31
N PRO A 411 -37.83 -22.29 -3.83
CA PRO A 411 -38.74 -22.33 -4.98
C PRO A 411 -40.17 -21.88 -4.65
N SER A 412 -40.52 -21.74 -3.37
CA SER A 412 -41.85 -21.35 -2.90
C SER A 412 -41.93 -19.86 -2.54
N SER A 413 -40.96 -19.34 -1.77
CA SER A 413 -40.93 -17.93 -1.37
C SER A 413 -40.11 -17.04 -2.32
N LEU A 414 -39.22 -17.64 -3.13
CA LEU A 414 -38.18 -16.97 -3.92
C LEU A 414 -37.10 -16.27 -3.09
N ASP A 415 -37.08 -16.45 -1.77
CA ASP A 415 -36.00 -15.94 -0.91
C ASP A 415 -34.66 -16.59 -1.28
N VAL A 416 -33.56 -15.83 -1.18
CA VAL A 416 -32.22 -16.31 -1.50
C VAL A 416 -31.38 -16.38 -0.21
N ASN A 417 -30.81 -17.54 0.09
CA ASN A 417 -29.92 -17.77 1.24
C ASN A 417 -28.44 -17.78 0.83
N ASN A 418 -27.53 -17.84 1.80
CA ASN A 418 -26.07 -17.83 1.60
C ASN A 418 -25.57 -16.62 0.76
N VAL A 419 -26.26 -15.48 0.87
CA VAL A 419 -25.97 -14.26 0.08
C VAL A 419 -24.52 -13.81 0.28
N THR A 420 -23.97 -14.02 1.48
CA THR A 420 -22.58 -13.69 1.82
C THR A 420 -21.57 -14.38 0.89
N GLU A 421 -21.85 -15.60 0.42
CA GLU A 421 -20.95 -16.35 -0.47
C GLU A 421 -20.83 -15.71 -1.85
N PHE A 422 -21.94 -15.21 -2.39
CA PHE A 422 -21.98 -14.52 -3.68
C PHE A 422 -21.36 -13.12 -3.57
N MET A 423 -21.73 -12.37 -2.52
CA MET A 423 -21.20 -11.03 -2.31
C MET A 423 -19.70 -11.01 -2.04
N ARG A 424 -19.12 -12.10 -1.51
CA ARG A 424 -17.67 -12.24 -1.38
C ARG A 424 -16.95 -12.15 -2.72
N GLN A 425 -17.51 -12.69 -3.81
CA GLN A 425 -16.94 -12.59 -5.17
C GLN A 425 -17.15 -11.22 -5.81
N VAL A 426 -18.22 -10.51 -5.42
CA VAL A 426 -18.53 -9.18 -5.96
C VAL A 426 -17.69 -8.09 -5.28
N ILE A 427 -17.54 -8.16 -3.96
CA ILE A 427 -16.87 -7.13 -3.15
C ILE A 427 -15.36 -7.35 -3.08
N ASP A 428 -14.93 -8.61 -3.04
CA ASP A 428 -13.53 -9.01 -2.96
C ASP A 428 -13.11 -9.79 -4.21
N ASN A 429 -11.81 -9.93 -4.44
CA ASN A 429 -11.28 -10.83 -5.45
C ASN A 429 -10.97 -12.17 -4.78
N THR A 430 -11.70 -13.21 -5.13
CA THR A 430 -11.50 -14.52 -4.49
C THR A 430 -10.39 -15.32 -5.16
N THR A 431 -10.12 -15.02 -6.42
CA THR A 431 -9.02 -15.58 -7.23
C THR A 431 -8.47 -14.54 -8.21
N TYR A 432 -7.49 -14.92 -9.02
CA TYR A 432 -6.81 -14.04 -9.97
C TYR A 432 -6.70 -14.71 -11.35
N ASN A 433 -6.79 -13.88 -12.39
CA ASN A 433 -6.36 -14.25 -13.74
C ASN A 433 -5.02 -13.56 -14.07
N ILE A 434 -4.42 -13.91 -15.21
CA ILE A 434 -3.20 -13.28 -15.72
C ILE A 434 -3.49 -12.73 -17.12
N ILE A 435 -2.99 -11.54 -17.40
CA ILE A 435 -3.07 -10.87 -18.70
C ILE A 435 -1.70 -10.29 -19.08
N ALA A 436 -1.49 -10.08 -20.38
CA ALA A 436 -0.33 -9.41 -20.93
C ALA A 436 -0.73 -8.53 -22.11
N ILE A 437 0.22 -7.74 -22.61
CA ILE A 437 0.08 -7.07 -23.90
C ILE A 437 0.10 -8.14 -24.98
N ASP A 438 -0.80 -8.02 -25.95
CA ASP A 438 -0.90 -8.88 -27.14
C ASP A 438 0.23 -8.60 -28.15
N LYS A 439 1.47 -8.65 -27.66
CA LYS A 439 2.71 -8.48 -28.42
C LYS A 439 3.85 -9.20 -27.72
N GLY A 440 4.55 -10.06 -28.47
CA GLY A 440 5.72 -10.76 -27.97
C GLY A 440 6.80 -9.78 -27.53
N TYR A 441 7.42 -9.99 -26.37
CA TYR A 441 8.43 -9.08 -25.82
C TYR A 441 9.67 -8.99 -26.73
N SER A 442 10.12 -10.12 -27.27
CA SER A 442 11.32 -10.22 -28.12
C SER A 442 11.22 -9.50 -29.47
N ILE A 443 10.00 -9.16 -29.91
CA ILE A 443 9.73 -8.50 -31.19
C ILE A 443 9.34 -7.02 -31.03
N ILE A 444 9.43 -6.46 -29.81
CA ILE A 444 9.19 -5.04 -29.57
C ILE A 444 10.34 -4.21 -30.15
N MET A 445 9.98 -3.20 -30.93
CA MET A 445 10.86 -2.19 -31.46
C MET A 445 10.61 -0.86 -30.74
N SER A 446 11.66 -0.05 -30.51
CA SER A 446 11.55 1.22 -29.75
C SER A 446 10.49 2.21 -30.29
N GLN A 447 10.18 2.16 -31.57
CA GLN A 447 9.17 3.01 -32.21
C GLN A 447 7.73 2.53 -32.05
N ASP A 448 7.52 1.35 -31.44
CA ASP A 448 6.19 0.81 -31.25
C ASP A 448 5.41 1.58 -30.18
N ASP A 449 4.08 1.55 -30.30
CA ASP A 449 3.16 1.89 -29.23
C ASP A 449 2.62 0.61 -28.60
N LEU A 450 2.71 0.52 -27.28
CA LEU A 450 2.24 -0.61 -26.49
C LEU A 450 0.94 -0.24 -25.79
N THR A 451 -0.13 -0.97 -26.08
CA THR A 451 -1.44 -0.78 -25.42
C THR A 451 -1.47 -1.59 -24.13
N ILE A 452 -1.61 -0.92 -22.99
CA ILE A 452 -1.65 -1.56 -21.67
C ILE A 452 -3.08 -2.11 -21.40
N PRO A 453 -3.24 -3.33 -20.87
CA PRO A 453 -4.55 -3.88 -20.54
C PRO A 453 -5.34 -2.99 -19.57
N ALA A 454 -6.58 -2.65 -19.92
CA ALA A 454 -7.44 -1.79 -19.10
C ALA A 454 -7.77 -2.41 -17.73
N SER A 455 -7.82 -3.74 -17.65
CA SER A 455 -8.00 -4.52 -16.41
C SER A 455 -6.90 -4.28 -15.38
N PHE A 456 -5.75 -3.74 -15.79
CA PHE A 456 -4.72 -3.28 -14.87
C PHE A 456 -5.12 -1.98 -14.16
N PHE A 457 -5.94 -1.13 -14.76
CA PHE A 457 -6.27 0.18 -14.18
C PHE A 457 -7.61 0.22 -13.47
N ILE A 458 -8.59 -0.58 -13.90
CA ILE A 458 -9.93 -0.70 -13.32
C ILE A 458 -10.46 -2.13 -13.50
N ASN A 459 -11.54 -2.50 -12.80
CA ASN A 459 -12.27 -3.74 -13.09
C ASN A 459 -13.14 -3.52 -14.34
N ILE A 460 -12.52 -3.60 -15.51
CA ILE A 460 -13.16 -3.30 -16.79
C ILE A 460 -14.34 -4.22 -17.10
N ASP A 461 -14.26 -5.49 -16.70
CA ASP A 461 -15.35 -6.46 -16.89
C ASP A 461 -16.62 -6.06 -16.13
N MET A 462 -16.47 -5.54 -14.90
CA MET A 462 -17.60 -5.01 -14.15
C MET A 462 -18.21 -3.78 -14.83
N ILE A 463 -17.39 -2.89 -15.41
CA ILE A 463 -17.90 -1.73 -16.17
C ILE A 463 -18.63 -2.19 -17.43
N ASN A 464 -18.09 -3.16 -18.15
CA ASN A 464 -18.73 -3.74 -19.33
C ASN A 464 -20.11 -4.34 -19.00
N GLN A 465 -20.27 -4.95 -17.82
CA GLN A 465 -21.57 -5.46 -17.38
C GLN A 465 -22.56 -4.36 -16.96
N LEU A 466 -22.07 -3.14 -16.73
CA LEU A 466 -22.88 -1.97 -16.42
C LEU A 466 -23.12 -1.07 -17.64
N SER A 467 -22.77 -1.49 -18.85
CA SER A 467 -22.79 -0.64 -20.07
C SER A 467 -24.14 0.02 -20.33
N ASP A 468 -25.25 -0.69 -20.05
CA ASP A 468 -26.61 -0.15 -20.22
C ASP A 468 -26.96 0.92 -19.17
N TYR A 469 -26.23 0.94 -18.05
CA TYR A 469 -26.43 1.88 -16.95
C TYR A 469 -25.45 3.07 -17.01
N ILE A 470 -24.18 2.82 -17.30
CA ILE A 470 -23.09 3.79 -17.43
C ILE A 470 -22.14 3.36 -18.55
N ASP A 471 -21.80 4.31 -19.43
CA ASP A 471 -20.92 4.10 -20.57
C ASP A 471 -19.86 5.22 -20.63
N PRO A 472 -18.75 5.08 -19.88
CA PRO A 472 -17.65 6.03 -19.93
C PRO A 472 -16.84 5.86 -21.22
N ASP A 473 -16.44 6.97 -21.84
CA ASP A 473 -15.61 6.97 -23.06
C ASP A 473 -14.14 6.71 -22.69
N LEU A 474 -13.74 5.45 -22.72
CA LEU A 474 -12.41 5.01 -22.33
C LEU A 474 -11.53 4.77 -23.55
N SER A 475 -10.56 5.66 -23.75
CA SER A 475 -9.50 5.44 -24.74
C SER A 475 -8.49 4.39 -24.25
N PRO A 476 -8.02 3.47 -25.12
CA PRO A 476 -6.95 2.54 -24.76
C PRO A 476 -5.68 3.28 -24.32
N ILE A 477 -5.12 2.88 -23.18
CA ILE A 477 -3.90 3.47 -22.66
C ILE A 477 -2.69 2.97 -23.44
N LYS A 478 -1.94 3.90 -24.06
CA LYS A 478 -0.77 3.59 -24.88
C LYS A 478 0.49 4.21 -24.31
N ILE A 479 1.57 3.44 -24.31
CA ILE A 479 2.91 3.89 -23.92
C ILE A 479 3.90 3.68 -25.06
N ASN A 480 4.91 4.54 -25.14
CA ASN A 480 6.00 4.36 -26.09
C ASN A 480 6.90 3.19 -25.67
N ALA A 481 7.20 2.29 -26.62
CA ALA A 481 7.97 1.08 -26.36
C ALA A 481 9.41 1.34 -25.90
N ASP A 482 10.07 2.40 -26.40
CA ASP A 482 11.42 2.75 -25.96
C ASP A 482 11.48 3.03 -24.45
N MET A 483 10.49 3.74 -23.93
CA MET A 483 10.38 4.05 -22.50
C MET A 483 10.14 2.78 -21.68
N TYR A 484 9.29 1.89 -22.17
CA TYR A 484 9.04 0.59 -21.56
C TYR A 484 10.32 -0.28 -21.51
N LEU A 485 11.02 -0.43 -22.64
CA LEU A 485 12.27 -1.18 -22.71
C LEU A 485 13.36 -0.61 -21.79
N LYS A 486 13.44 0.72 -21.66
CA LYS A 486 14.30 1.40 -20.69
C LYS A 486 13.95 1.03 -19.25
N SER A 487 12.67 1.02 -18.89
CA SER A 487 12.22 0.61 -17.55
C SER A 487 12.50 -0.86 -17.27
N ILE A 488 12.26 -1.75 -18.25
CA ILE A 488 12.57 -3.19 -18.15
C ILE A 488 14.06 -3.39 -17.85
N LYS A 489 14.94 -2.66 -18.56
CA LYS A 489 16.39 -2.69 -18.29
C LYS A 489 16.74 -2.08 -16.93
N LYS A 490 16.15 -0.93 -16.57
CA LYS A 490 16.40 -0.22 -15.30
C LYS A 490 16.10 -1.09 -14.09
N TYR A 491 15.00 -1.83 -14.13
CA TYR A 491 14.55 -2.66 -13.01
C TYR A 491 15.02 -4.12 -13.10
N GLU A 492 15.85 -4.46 -14.10
CA GLU A 492 16.39 -5.81 -14.33
C GLU A 492 15.29 -6.87 -14.30
N VAL A 493 14.26 -6.63 -15.12
CA VAL A 493 13.14 -7.56 -15.22
C VAL A 493 13.61 -8.84 -15.89
N CYS A 494 13.30 -9.98 -15.28
CA CYS A 494 13.77 -11.28 -15.75
C CYS A 494 12.89 -12.42 -15.26
N LEU A 495 13.04 -13.58 -15.89
CA LEU A 495 12.54 -14.87 -15.41
C LEU A 495 13.62 -15.57 -14.60
N LYS A 496 13.25 -16.12 -13.43
CA LYS A 496 14.16 -16.88 -12.57
C LYS A 496 13.60 -18.25 -12.23
N VAL A 497 14.49 -19.23 -12.09
CA VAL A 497 14.20 -20.56 -11.53
C VAL A 497 15.20 -20.82 -10.42
N GLY A 498 14.72 -21.16 -9.22
CA GLY A 498 15.60 -21.41 -8.06
C GLY A 498 16.54 -20.24 -7.75
N GLY A 499 16.14 -19.00 -8.04
CA GLY A 499 16.94 -17.78 -7.84
C GLY A 499 17.97 -17.49 -8.94
N LYS A 500 18.15 -18.38 -9.92
CA LYS A 500 19.02 -18.15 -11.09
C LYS A 500 18.22 -17.48 -12.21
N VAL A 501 18.79 -16.43 -12.80
CA VAL A 501 18.21 -15.81 -14.01
C VAL A 501 18.32 -16.78 -15.18
N ILE A 502 17.18 -17.08 -15.79
CA ILE A 502 17.07 -17.94 -16.96
C ILE A 502 16.95 -17.09 -18.23
N GLU A 503 16.13 -16.04 -18.19
CA GLU A 503 15.92 -15.14 -19.32
C GLU A 503 15.80 -13.69 -18.82
N GLN A 504 16.40 -12.76 -19.57
CA GLN A 504 16.27 -11.33 -19.33
C GLN A 504 15.08 -10.77 -20.10
N GLY A 505 14.31 -9.88 -19.47
CA GLY A 505 13.11 -9.30 -20.04
C GLY A 505 11.83 -9.77 -19.37
N ASP A 506 10.70 -9.40 -19.97
CA ASP A 506 9.37 -9.60 -19.39
C ASP A 506 8.73 -10.94 -19.80
N GLY A 507 9.55 -11.90 -20.23
CA GLY A 507 9.14 -13.23 -20.71
C GLY A 507 8.65 -13.22 -22.14
N MET A 508 7.65 -14.05 -22.43
CA MET A 508 7.17 -14.26 -23.80
C MET A 508 6.41 -13.07 -24.39
N PHE A 509 5.43 -12.56 -23.64
CA PHE A 509 4.63 -11.39 -23.99
C PHE A 509 5.00 -10.24 -23.07
N ALA A 510 4.88 -9.01 -23.54
CA ALA A 510 5.19 -7.86 -22.71
C ALA A 510 4.14 -7.62 -21.62
N PHE A 511 4.61 -7.16 -20.46
CA PHE A 511 3.79 -6.72 -19.33
C PHE A 511 2.81 -7.77 -18.78
N PRO A 512 3.25 -9.01 -18.51
CA PRO A 512 2.41 -10.00 -17.85
C PRO A 512 2.12 -9.58 -16.40
N VAL A 513 0.85 -9.50 -16.02
CA VAL A 513 0.39 -9.00 -14.71
C VAL A 513 -0.87 -9.73 -14.25
N PRO A 514 -1.13 -9.82 -12.93
CA PRO A 514 -2.40 -10.34 -12.46
C PRO A 514 -3.55 -9.35 -12.75
N GLU A 515 -4.74 -9.89 -12.98
CA GLU A 515 -6.00 -9.17 -13.20
C GLU A 515 -7.18 -9.86 -12.48
N PRO A 516 -8.34 -9.21 -12.33
CA PRO A 516 -9.54 -9.85 -11.78
C PRO A 516 -9.92 -11.13 -12.53
N ALA A 517 -10.38 -12.15 -11.82
CA ALA A 517 -10.73 -13.42 -12.43
C ALA A 517 -12.12 -13.41 -13.07
N PHE A 518 -12.25 -14.10 -14.21
CA PHE A 518 -13.55 -14.30 -14.87
C PHE A 518 -14.58 -15.01 -13.98
N GLU A 519 -14.15 -15.92 -13.10
CA GLU A 519 -15.05 -16.60 -12.16
C GLU A 519 -15.78 -15.59 -11.24
N ASP A 520 -15.07 -14.56 -10.77
CA ASP A 520 -15.66 -13.49 -9.95
C ASP A 520 -16.57 -12.58 -10.79
N THR A 521 -16.13 -12.22 -12.01
CA THR A 521 -16.88 -11.27 -12.85
C THR A 521 -18.12 -11.91 -13.48
N SER A 522 -18.08 -13.18 -13.87
CA SER A 522 -19.22 -13.88 -14.50
C SER A 522 -20.46 -14.00 -13.60
N LEU A 523 -20.27 -14.18 -12.28
CA LEU A 523 -21.38 -14.25 -11.32
C LEU A 523 -22.19 -12.95 -11.29
N LEU A 524 -21.51 -11.80 -11.41
CA LEU A 524 -22.15 -10.50 -11.33
C LEU A 524 -23.26 -10.32 -12.38
N SER A 525 -23.06 -10.86 -13.58
CA SER A 525 -24.07 -10.83 -14.65
C SER A 525 -25.34 -11.59 -14.24
N THR A 526 -25.20 -12.74 -13.57
CA THR A 526 -26.33 -13.51 -13.04
C THR A 526 -27.06 -12.79 -11.91
N LEU A 527 -26.35 -11.97 -11.11
CA LEU A 527 -26.94 -11.20 -10.00
C LEU A 527 -27.67 -9.93 -10.46
N LEU A 528 -27.26 -9.34 -11.58
CA LEU A 528 -27.82 -8.10 -12.13
C LEU A 528 -29.04 -8.30 -13.05
N ASN A 529 -29.30 -9.52 -13.52
CA ASN A 529 -30.34 -9.82 -14.49
C ASN A 529 -31.44 -10.72 -13.91
N SER A 530 -32.65 -10.64 -14.49
CA SER A 530 -33.67 -11.65 -14.20
C SER A 530 -33.25 -13.00 -14.79
N ARG A 531 -33.57 -14.08 -14.07
CA ARG A 531 -33.27 -15.46 -14.47
C ARG A 531 -34.51 -16.31 -14.43
N ARG A 532 -34.47 -17.46 -15.11
CA ARG A 532 -35.60 -18.39 -15.16
C ARG A 532 -35.29 -19.65 -14.37
N MET A 533 -36.01 -19.86 -13.27
CA MET A 533 -35.90 -21.04 -12.42
C MET A 533 -37.21 -21.83 -12.47
N ASN A 534 -37.19 -23.09 -12.92
CA ASN A 534 -38.38 -23.96 -12.99
C ASN A 534 -39.63 -23.32 -13.66
N LYS A 535 -39.41 -22.55 -14.74
CA LYS A 535 -40.42 -21.75 -15.47
C LYS A 535 -40.94 -20.50 -14.73
N VAL A 536 -40.49 -20.25 -13.51
CA VAL A 536 -40.72 -19.01 -12.76
C VAL A 536 -39.65 -17.99 -13.15
N GLU A 537 -40.05 -16.74 -13.35
CA GLU A 537 -39.12 -15.63 -13.52
C GLU A 537 -38.70 -15.12 -12.16
N VAL A 538 -37.39 -15.14 -11.90
CA VAL A 538 -36.77 -14.67 -10.66
C VAL A 538 -36.07 -13.35 -10.98
N PRO A 539 -36.40 -12.24 -10.29
CA PRO A 539 -35.83 -10.94 -10.60
C PRO A 539 -34.34 -10.85 -10.21
N ALA A 540 -33.69 -9.77 -10.66
CA ALA A 540 -32.32 -9.45 -10.30
C ALA A 540 -32.17 -9.28 -8.78
N LEU A 541 -31.07 -9.80 -8.24
CA LEU A 541 -30.76 -9.72 -6.80
C LEU A 541 -30.11 -8.39 -6.43
N LEU A 542 -29.33 -7.82 -7.36
CA LEU A 542 -28.60 -6.55 -7.20
C LEU A 542 -29.03 -5.55 -8.26
N SER A 543 -28.83 -4.26 -7.99
CA SER A 543 -29.12 -3.19 -8.94
C SER A 543 -27.83 -2.62 -9.57
N PRO A 544 -27.87 -2.15 -10.84
CA PRO A 544 -26.72 -1.49 -11.46
C PRO A 544 -26.20 -0.29 -10.66
N LYS A 545 -27.11 0.49 -10.03
CA LYS A 545 -26.76 1.59 -9.13
C LYS A 545 -25.88 1.13 -7.97
N PHE A 546 -26.27 0.04 -7.32
CA PHE A 546 -25.56 -0.51 -6.16
C PHE A 546 -24.15 -0.96 -6.53
N ILE A 547 -24.04 -1.68 -7.65
CA ILE A 547 -22.74 -2.15 -8.16
C ILE A 547 -21.85 -0.98 -8.58
N LEU A 548 -22.40 0.07 -9.20
CA LEU A 548 -21.63 1.28 -9.51
C LEU A 548 -21.10 1.95 -8.24
N CYS A 549 -21.91 2.05 -7.17
CA CYS A 549 -21.46 2.61 -5.89
C CYS A 549 -20.34 1.76 -5.26
N LEU A 550 -20.44 0.42 -5.32
CA LEU A 550 -19.38 -0.47 -4.86
C LEU A 550 -18.10 -0.36 -5.70
N PHE A 551 -18.24 -0.28 -7.03
CA PHE A 551 -17.11 -0.12 -7.95
C PHE A 551 -16.31 1.13 -7.65
N MET A 552 -16.98 2.26 -7.44
CA MET A 552 -16.35 3.56 -7.22
C MET A 552 -15.49 3.61 -5.96
N ILE A 553 -15.72 2.71 -4.99
CA ILE A 553 -14.83 2.53 -3.86
C ILE A 553 -13.54 1.91 -4.37
N ASP A 554 -12.47 2.71 -4.36
CA ASP A 554 -11.13 2.27 -4.74
C ASP A 554 -11.08 1.70 -6.18
N PHE A 555 -11.83 2.33 -7.10
CA PHE A 555 -12.03 1.85 -8.47
C PHE A 555 -10.72 1.70 -9.28
N CYS A 556 -9.70 2.48 -8.94
CA CYS A 556 -8.37 2.46 -9.57
C CYS A 556 -7.47 1.29 -9.10
N ASN A 557 -7.92 0.51 -8.11
CA ASN A 557 -7.23 -0.69 -7.63
C ASN A 557 -8.16 -1.91 -7.76
N PRO A 558 -8.17 -2.57 -8.94
CA PRO A 558 -9.08 -3.67 -9.22
C PRO A 558 -8.83 -4.95 -8.42
N LEU A 559 -7.67 -5.07 -7.76
CA LEU A 559 -7.23 -6.24 -7.01
C LEU A 559 -7.06 -5.96 -5.51
N ASP A 560 -7.60 -6.83 -4.66
CA ASP A 560 -7.42 -6.82 -3.20
C ASP A 560 -7.74 -5.45 -2.57
N SER A 561 -8.89 -4.87 -2.91
CA SER A 561 -9.33 -3.62 -2.28
C SER A 561 -9.79 -3.87 -0.84
N MET A 562 -8.96 -3.46 0.12
CA MET A 562 -9.31 -3.51 1.55
C MET A 562 -10.51 -2.61 1.87
N CYS A 563 -10.65 -1.50 1.15
CA CYS A 563 -11.79 -0.59 1.29
C CYS A 563 -13.09 -1.33 0.97
N ARG A 564 -13.20 -1.97 -0.21
CA ARG A 564 -14.40 -2.76 -0.54
C ARG A 564 -14.62 -3.91 0.43
N ARG A 565 -13.59 -4.70 0.74
CA ARG A 565 -13.67 -5.85 1.67
C ARG A 565 -14.28 -5.49 3.03
N ARG A 566 -14.06 -4.28 3.54
CA ARG A 566 -14.66 -3.82 4.82
C ARG A 566 -16.19 -3.78 4.80
N LEU A 567 -16.82 -3.66 3.63
CA LEU A 567 -18.28 -3.65 3.51
C LEU A 567 -18.92 -5.04 3.65
N MET A 568 -18.12 -6.13 3.60
CA MET A 568 -18.63 -7.50 3.77
C MET A 568 -19.41 -7.70 5.08
N LYS A 569 -19.04 -6.99 6.17
CA LYS A 569 -19.72 -7.10 7.48
C LYS A 569 -21.17 -6.60 7.47
N TYR A 570 -21.60 -5.87 6.44
CA TYR A 570 -22.96 -5.33 6.32
C TYR A 570 -23.88 -6.18 5.44
N ILE A 571 -23.34 -7.23 4.83
CA ILE A 571 -24.09 -8.12 3.93
C ILE A 571 -24.94 -9.08 4.77
N PRO A 572 -26.28 -9.06 4.65
CA PRO A 572 -27.12 -10.08 5.27
C PRO A 572 -26.98 -11.40 4.53
N ASP A 573 -27.14 -12.51 5.23
CA ASP A 573 -26.98 -13.84 4.62
C ASP A 573 -28.24 -14.31 3.86
N THR A 574 -29.37 -13.64 4.06
CA THR A 574 -30.63 -13.93 3.38
C THR A 574 -31.18 -12.65 2.72
N ALA A 575 -31.67 -12.79 1.49
CA ALA A 575 -32.43 -11.78 0.76
C ALA A 575 -33.89 -12.24 0.63
N ARG A 576 -34.83 -11.41 1.06
CA ARG A 576 -36.26 -11.76 1.01
C ARG A 576 -36.93 -11.17 -0.22
N TYR A 577 -37.75 -11.98 -0.87
CA TYR A 577 -38.51 -11.55 -2.04
C TYR A 577 -39.86 -10.96 -1.62
N ASP A 578 -40.14 -9.73 -2.07
CA ASP A 578 -41.44 -9.09 -1.89
C ASP A 578 -42.26 -9.19 -3.18
N ASN A 579 -43.33 -9.98 -3.13
CA ASN A 579 -44.22 -10.20 -4.26
C ASN A 579 -45.03 -8.96 -4.66
N SER A 580 -45.20 -7.99 -3.76
CA SER A 580 -45.93 -6.74 -4.03
C SER A 580 -45.09 -5.76 -4.86
N THR A 581 -43.79 -5.65 -4.58
CA THR A 581 -42.85 -4.79 -5.31
C THR A 581 -42.13 -5.52 -6.43
N LYS A 582 -42.19 -6.86 -6.46
CA LYS A 582 -41.45 -7.74 -7.36
C LYS A 582 -39.92 -7.54 -7.27
N SER A 583 -39.41 -7.34 -6.06
CA SER A 583 -38.00 -7.07 -5.81
C SER A 583 -37.51 -7.73 -4.52
N TYR A 584 -36.19 -7.81 -4.37
CA TYR A 584 -35.55 -8.25 -3.13
C TYR A 584 -35.29 -7.07 -2.18
N ASP A 585 -35.36 -7.33 -0.87
CA ASP A 585 -35.00 -6.37 0.19
C ASP A 585 -33.48 -6.23 0.43
N LEU A 586 -32.67 -7.02 -0.28
CA LEU A 586 -31.24 -7.16 -0.04
C LEU A 586 -30.49 -5.82 -0.06
N VAL A 587 -30.60 -5.07 -1.17
CA VAL A 587 -29.89 -3.81 -1.34
C VAL A 587 -30.31 -2.79 -0.30
N GLU A 588 -31.61 -2.73 0.01
CA GLU A 588 -32.14 -1.84 1.06
C GLU A 588 -31.57 -2.19 2.44
N ASN A 589 -31.53 -3.48 2.78
CA ASN A 589 -30.98 -3.96 4.04
C ASN A 589 -29.46 -3.69 4.14
N ILE A 590 -28.70 -3.91 3.07
CA ILE A 590 -27.26 -3.58 3.04
C ILE A 590 -27.06 -2.09 3.28
N VAL A 591 -27.76 -1.24 2.54
CA VAL A 591 -27.66 0.23 2.67
C VAL A 591 -28.06 0.67 4.08
N LYS A 592 -29.13 0.11 4.64
CA LYS A 592 -29.57 0.39 6.01
C LYS A 592 -28.52 0.01 7.05
N ASN A 593 -27.86 -1.15 6.86
CA ASN A 593 -26.77 -1.60 7.71
C ASN A 593 -25.55 -0.67 7.60
N ILE A 594 -25.19 -0.24 6.38
CA ILE A 594 -24.10 0.73 6.15
C ILE A 594 -24.44 2.08 6.79
N LYS A 595 -25.65 2.62 6.60
CA LYS A 595 -26.12 3.86 7.24
C LYS A 595 -26.02 3.77 8.77
N SER A 596 -26.43 2.65 9.33
CA SER A 596 -26.34 2.41 10.78
C SER A 596 -24.90 2.38 11.28
N GLY A 597 -23.98 1.75 10.53
CA GLY A 597 -22.54 1.75 10.81
C GLY A 597 -21.85 3.11 10.60
N ALA A 598 -22.39 3.95 9.70
CA ALA A 598 -21.84 5.26 9.39
C ALA A 598 -22.14 6.34 10.44
N ASN A 599 -23.19 6.18 11.26
CA ASN A 599 -23.67 7.20 12.20
C ASN A 599 -22.61 7.74 13.19
N ASN A 600 -21.54 6.97 13.45
CA ASN A 600 -20.41 7.38 14.29
C ASN A 600 -19.05 7.30 13.57
N SER A 601 -19.05 7.17 12.24
CA SER A 601 -17.83 7.01 11.45
C SER A 601 -17.37 8.34 10.86
N PRO A 602 -16.06 8.58 10.71
CA PRO A 602 -15.54 9.75 10.00
C PRO A 602 -16.13 9.87 8.58
N LYS A 603 -16.19 11.10 8.03
CA LYS A 603 -16.69 11.35 6.66
C LYS A 603 -15.86 10.66 5.58
N GLU A 604 -14.63 10.30 5.91
CA GLU A 604 -13.67 9.60 5.05
C GLU A 604 -13.78 8.07 5.17
N SER A 605 -14.67 7.57 6.03
CA SER A 605 -14.92 6.13 6.16
C SER A 605 -15.45 5.54 4.85
N VAL A 606 -15.16 4.27 4.62
CA VAL A 606 -15.65 3.54 3.43
C VAL A 606 -17.18 3.58 3.39
N GLU A 607 -17.82 3.48 4.55
CA GLU A 607 -19.26 3.61 4.72
C GLU A 607 -19.77 4.98 4.24
N ALA A 608 -19.12 6.08 4.66
CA ALA A 608 -19.49 7.41 4.23
C ALA A 608 -19.26 7.64 2.73
N VAL A 609 -18.15 7.13 2.16
CA VAL A 609 -17.88 7.19 0.71
C VAL A 609 -18.95 6.45 -0.08
N PHE A 610 -19.32 5.23 0.34
CA PHE A 610 -20.40 4.48 -0.29
C PHE A 610 -21.72 5.27 -0.27
N LEU A 611 -22.09 5.82 0.88
CA LEU A 611 -23.32 6.59 1.03
C LEU A 611 -23.31 7.90 0.23
N GLY A 612 -22.14 8.54 0.11
CA GLY A 612 -21.96 9.73 -0.72
C GLY A 612 -22.26 9.49 -2.20
N TYR A 613 -22.05 8.27 -2.72
CA TYR A 613 -22.52 7.88 -4.05
C TYR A 613 -23.98 7.41 -4.03
N TRP A 614 -24.36 6.57 -3.05
CA TRP A 614 -25.68 5.96 -2.98
C TRP A 614 -26.82 6.98 -2.86
N ASP A 615 -26.62 8.03 -2.06
CA ASP A 615 -27.63 9.05 -1.79
C ASP A 615 -27.78 10.06 -2.94
N LEU A 616 -26.96 9.98 -4.01
CA LEU A 616 -27.15 10.75 -5.23
C LEU A 616 -28.35 10.23 -6.04
N THR A 617 -28.97 11.13 -6.79
CA THR A 617 -29.93 10.73 -7.83
C THR A 617 -29.20 9.96 -8.94
N ASP A 618 -29.89 9.05 -9.62
CA ASP A 618 -29.28 8.21 -10.67
C ASP A 618 -28.62 9.02 -11.78
N GLU A 619 -29.23 10.12 -12.21
CA GLU A 619 -28.67 11.01 -13.22
C GLU A 619 -27.35 11.64 -12.76
N VAL A 620 -27.30 12.13 -11.51
CA VAL A 620 -26.11 12.76 -10.93
C VAL A 620 -25.01 11.74 -10.69
N LEU A 621 -25.36 10.55 -10.16
CA LEU A 621 -24.42 9.46 -9.95
C LEU A 621 -23.73 9.06 -11.26
N LYS A 622 -24.51 8.74 -12.30
CA LYS A 622 -23.99 8.33 -13.60
C LYS A 622 -23.06 9.39 -14.18
N LYS A 623 -23.50 10.66 -14.18
CA LYS A 623 -22.70 11.78 -14.68
C LYS A 623 -21.38 11.92 -13.93
N ASN A 624 -21.42 11.88 -12.59
CA ASN A 624 -20.23 12.06 -11.76
C ASN A 624 -19.24 10.90 -11.92
N CYS A 625 -19.73 9.66 -11.83
CA CYS A 625 -18.87 8.47 -11.98
C CYS A 625 -18.25 8.43 -13.37
N LYS A 626 -19.03 8.71 -14.42
CA LYS A 626 -18.53 8.76 -15.80
C LYS A 626 -17.37 9.76 -15.93
N MET A 627 -17.60 10.99 -15.47
CA MET A 627 -16.58 12.04 -15.47
C MET A 627 -15.31 11.65 -14.69
N ILE A 628 -15.46 11.02 -13.51
CA ILE A 628 -14.32 10.60 -12.68
C ILE A 628 -13.50 9.51 -13.40
N ILE A 629 -14.14 8.50 -13.98
CA ILE A 629 -13.46 7.39 -14.66
C ILE A 629 -12.76 7.91 -15.93
N GLU A 630 -13.44 8.73 -16.73
CA GLU A 630 -12.87 9.33 -17.94
C GLU A 630 -11.67 10.22 -17.61
N GLN A 631 -11.78 11.06 -16.57
CA GLN A 631 -10.67 11.92 -16.13
C GLN A 631 -9.48 11.09 -15.62
N TYR A 632 -9.74 9.98 -14.92
CA TYR A 632 -8.69 9.06 -14.49
C TYR A 632 -7.95 8.47 -15.70
N PHE A 633 -8.65 8.00 -16.74
CA PHE A 633 -8.02 7.49 -17.96
C PHE A 633 -7.26 8.57 -18.73
N ALA A 634 -7.78 9.80 -18.80
CA ALA A 634 -7.06 10.94 -19.38
C ALA A 634 -5.76 11.23 -18.62
N ASN A 635 -5.80 11.23 -17.29
CA ASN A 635 -4.62 11.44 -16.45
C ASN A 635 -3.60 10.31 -16.58
N LEU A 636 -4.04 9.05 -16.62
CA LEU A 636 -3.18 7.90 -16.89
C LEU A 636 -2.43 8.08 -18.20
N GLN A 637 -3.15 8.40 -19.28
CA GLN A 637 -2.53 8.60 -20.59
C GLN A 637 -1.46 9.70 -20.54
N ILE A 638 -1.76 10.85 -19.91
CA ILE A 638 -0.82 11.98 -19.74
C ILE A 638 0.42 11.56 -18.94
N ASN A 639 0.26 10.84 -17.83
CA ASN A 639 1.38 10.43 -16.98
C ASN A 639 2.26 9.40 -17.68
N LEU A 640 1.65 8.47 -18.42
CA LEU A 640 2.34 7.41 -19.13
C LEU A 640 2.99 7.87 -20.45
N GLN A 641 2.86 9.14 -20.83
CA GLN A 641 3.69 9.78 -21.87
C GLN A 641 5.07 10.24 -21.35
N LYS A 642 5.37 10.02 -20.06
CA LYS A 642 6.63 10.44 -19.42
C LYS A 642 7.39 9.22 -18.88
N GLN A 643 8.73 9.27 -18.91
CA GLN A 643 9.56 8.12 -18.53
C GLN A 643 9.30 7.72 -17.07
N ASP A 644 9.18 8.70 -16.18
CA ASP A 644 8.86 8.47 -14.77
C ASP A 644 7.50 7.77 -14.60
N GLY A 645 6.51 8.08 -15.44
CA GLY A 645 5.21 7.41 -15.40
C GLY A 645 5.27 5.94 -15.82
N VAL A 646 6.07 5.63 -16.84
CA VAL A 646 6.30 4.22 -17.25
C VAL A 646 7.15 3.48 -16.20
N ASP A 647 8.10 4.16 -15.55
CA ASP A 647 8.82 3.60 -14.42
C ASP A 647 7.89 3.29 -13.24
N ASP A 648 6.95 4.18 -12.92
CA ASP A 648 5.91 3.99 -11.91
C ASP A 648 5.00 2.80 -12.27
N LEU A 649 4.64 2.67 -13.54
CA LEU A 649 3.87 1.54 -14.06
C LEU A 649 4.58 0.20 -13.82
N ILE A 650 5.87 0.10 -14.14
CA ILE A 650 6.65 -1.14 -13.91
C ILE A 650 6.78 -1.44 -12.41
N ARG A 651 7.00 -0.43 -11.56
CA ARG A 651 7.05 -0.62 -10.10
C ARG A 651 5.70 -1.13 -9.56
N LEU A 652 4.59 -0.57 -10.02
CA LEU A 652 3.25 -1.03 -9.63
C LEU A 652 2.98 -2.46 -10.13
N ALA A 653 3.38 -2.77 -11.36
CA ALA A 653 3.27 -4.12 -11.92
C ALA A 653 4.02 -5.13 -11.05
N GLU A 654 5.28 -4.85 -10.68
CA GLU A 654 6.04 -5.71 -9.77
C GLU A 654 5.39 -5.83 -8.39
N SER A 655 4.85 -4.75 -7.83
CA SER A 655 4.10 -4.82 -6.57
C SER A 655 2.94 -5.81 -6.65
N ARG A 656 2.21 -5.83 -7.77
CA ARG A 656 1.08 -6.75 -7.98
C ARG A 656 1.54 -8.17 -8.32
N ARG A 657 2.64 -8.34 -9.05
CA ARG A 657 3.26 -9.66 -9.29
C ARG A 657 3.72 -10.29 -7.96
N ARG A 658 4.29 -9.51 -7.03
CA ARG A 658 4.61 -10.00 -5.66
C ARG A 658 3.37 -10.38 -4.87
N LEU A 659 2.29 -9.61 -4.99
CA LEU A 659 1.00 -9.95 -4.38
C LEU A 659 0.50 -11.30 -4.90
N PHE A 660 0.51 -11.53 -6.23
CA PHE A 660 0.16 -12.82 -6.82
C PHE A 660 1.04 -13.96 -6.31
N ARG A 661 2.37 -13.76 -6.26
CA ARG A 661 3.34 -14.74 -5.74
C ARG A 661 3.09 -15.15 -4.29
N SER A 662 2.40 -14.33 -3.50
CA SER A 662 2.02 -14.66 -2.12
C SER A 662 0.81 -15.59 -2.01
N LYS A 663 0.07 -15.81 -3.10
CA LYS A 663 -1.17 -16.59 -3.13
C LYS A 663 -0.87 -18.06 -3.47
N PRO A 664 -1.69 -19.03 -3.00
CA PRO A 664 -1.57 -20.44 -3.37
C PRO A 664 -1.59 -20.70 -4.88
N LEU A 665 -2.22 -19.81 -5.64
CA LEU A 665 -2.30 -19.88 -7.11
C LEU A 665 -0.95 -19.73 -7.83
N ASN A 666 0.09 -19.22 -7.16
CA ASN A 666 1.44 -19.14 -7.73
C ASN A 666 2.17 -20.48 -7.56
N GLU A 667 1.93 -21.38 -8.51
CA GLU A 667 2.44 -22.75 -8.47
C GLU A 667 3.85 -22.89 -9.05
N PHE A 668 4.25 -22.02 -9.99
CA PHE A 668 5.47 -22.19 -10.78
C PHE A 668 6.34 -20.93 -10.83
N ASP A 669 7.65 -21.14 -10.92
CA ASP A 669 8.66 -20.06 -10.90
C ASP A 669 8.58 -19.16 -12.14
N LEU A 670 8.22 -19.73 -13.29
CA LEU A 670 8.23 -19.05 -14.59
C LEU A 670 6.89 -18.40 -14.97
N THR A 671 5.87 -18.46 -14.10
CA THR A 671 4.53 -17.92 -14.40
C THR A 671 4.53 -16.40 -14.60
N LEU A 672 5.31 -15.65 -13.80
CA LEU A 672 5.44 -14.20 -13.92
C LEU A 672 6.90 -13.76 -13.71
N PRO A 673 7.39 -12.79 -14.49
CA PRO A 673 8.71 -12.20 -14.29
C PRO A 673 8.83 -11.43 -12.99
N ILE A 674 10.07 -11.12 -12.62
CA ILE A 674 10.43 -10.37 -11.41
C ILE A 674 11.35 -9.21 -11.76
N CYS A 675 11.29 -8.11 -11.00
CA CYS A 675 12.29 -7.05 -11.07
C CYS A 675 13.45 -7.33 -10.11
N SER A 676 14.64 -7.66 -10.59
CA SER A 676 15.78 -7.98 -9.70
C SER A 676 16.25 -6.79 -8.85
N ASN A 677 16.05 -5.56 -9.33
CA ASN A 677 16.41 -4.33 -8.61
C ASN A 677 15.34 -3.84 -7.63
N ILE A 678 14.24 -4.58 -7.46
CA ILE A 678 13.22 -4.31 -6.44
C ILE A 678 13.25 -5.47 -5.45
N THR A 679 13.53 -5.15 -4.20
CA THR A 679 13.63 -6.17 -3.15
C THR A 679 12.27 -6.81 -2.89
N SER A 680 12.27 -8.08 -2.47
CA SER A 680 11.03 -8.82 -2.20
C SER A 680 10.19 -8.19 -1.07
N ASP A 681 10.82 -7.42 -0.18
CA ASP A 681 10.22 -6.70 0.94
C ASP A 681 9.88 -5.23 0.63
N ALA A 682 10.05 -4.78 -0.62
CA ALA A 682 9.67 -3.43 -1.03
C ALA A 682 8.20 -3.11 -0.66
N LEU A 683 7.90 -1.84 -0.36
CA LEU A 683 6.54 -1.41 -0.05
C LEU A 683 5.57 -1.83 -1.16
N SER A 684 4.38 -2.28 -0.77
CA SER A 684 3.28 -2.44 -1.71
C SER A 684 2.91 -1.08 -2.29
N LEU A 685 2.51 -1.05 -3.56
CA LEU A 685 2.11 0.15 -4.27
C LEU A 685 0.65 0.04 -4.72
N GLU A 686 -0.01 1.18 -4.85
CA GLU A 686 -1.39 1.31 -5.35
C GLU A 686 -1.51 2.52 -6.29
N MET A 687 -2.58 2.54 -7.08
CA MET A 687 -2.92 3.66 -7.95
C MET A 687 -3.81 4.67 -7.20
N SER A 688 -3.67 5.95 -7.52
CA SER A 688 -4.56 7.02 -7.08
C SER A 688 -5.62 7.34 -8.15
N PRO A 689 -6.77 7.94 -7.79
CA PRO A 689 -7.74 8.47 -8.76
C PRO A 689 -7.16 9.51 -9.74
N GLN A 690 -5.98 10.08 -9.45
CA GLN A 690 -5.25 11.01 -10.32
C GLN A 690 -4.34 10.29 -11.34
N GLY A 691 -4.36 8.95 -11.40
CA GLY A 691 -3.52 8.19 -12.32
C GLY A 691 -2.03 8.21 -11.96
N THR A 692 -1.71 8.32 -10.66
CA THR A 692 -0.34 8.28 -10.13
C THR A 692 -0.15 7.12 -9.16
N VAL A 693 1.07 6.60 -9.07
CA VAL A 693 1.42 5.49 -8.17
C VAL A 693 1.89 6.01 -6.82
N ARG A 694 1.40 5.42 -5.73
CA ARG A 694 1.79 5.76 -4.35
C ARG A 694 2.01 4.49 -3.51
N PRO A 695 2.75 4.56 -2.39
CA PRO A 695 2.81 3.46 -1.42
C PRO A 695 1.42 3.10 -0.91
N SER A 696 1.15 1.80 -0.82
CA SER A 696 -0.11 1.27 -0.33
C SER A 696 -0.11 1.21 1.19
N LEU A 697 -1.19 1.70 1.78
CA LEU A 697 -1.40 1.75 3.24
C LEU A 697 -1.71 0.35 3.85
N LYS A 698 -1.55 -0.72 3.07
CA LYS A 698 -2.00 -2.10 3.37
C LYS A 698 -1.28 -2.80 4.53
N HIS A 699 -0.25 -2.20 5.16
CA HIS A 699 0.46 -2.81 6.30
C HIS A 699 0.35 -2.05 7.63
N THR A 700 -0.42 -0.98 7.70
CA THR A 700 -0.47 -0.16 8.93
C THR A 700 -1.92 0.11 9.33
N ILE A 701 -2.55 -0.93 9.88
CA ILE A 701 -3.74 -0.76 10.74
C ILE A 701 -3.41 0.17 11.92
N SER A 702 -2.13 0.34 12.29
CA SER A 702 -1.67 1.30 13.30
C SER A 702 -1.45 2.75 12.82
N ASP A 703 -1.46 3.01 11.50
CA ASP A 703 -1.20 4.37 10.98
C ASP A 703 -2.47 5.08 10.53
N LEU A 704 -3.62 4.41 10.48
CA LEU A 704 -4.91 5.11 10.34
C LEU A 704 -5.25 5.94 11.60
N ASP A 705 -4.70 5.57 12.77
CA ASP A 705 -4.80 6.37 14.00
C ASP A 705 -3.68 7.42 14.14
N LYS A 706 -2.70 7.44 13.23
CA LYS A 706 -1.55 8.38 13.26
C LYS A 706 -1.42 9.28 12.04
N PHE A 707 -2.09 8.97 10.94
CA PHE A 707 -2.62 9.97 10.03
C PHE A 707 -3.91 10.51 10.65
N SER A 708 -3.78 11.34 11.69
CA SER A 708 -4.72 12.44 11.81
C SER A 708 -4.51 13.33 10.58
N ILE A 709 -5.19 12.97 9.49
CA ILE A 709 -5.84 14.00 8.70
C ILE A 709 -6.79 14.61 9.73
N THR A 710 -6.39 15.74 10.30
CA THR A 710 -7.36 16.61 10.94
C THR A 710 -8.31 17.01 9.82
N SER A 711 -9.35 16.20 9.58
CA SER A 711 -10.46 16.55 8.72
C SER A 711 -11.20 17.66 9.45
N LYS A 712 -10.71 18.88 9.23
CA LYS A 712 -11.51 20.05 9.49
C LYS A 712 -12.64 19.96 8.50
N ASN A 713 -13.87 19.94 9.03
CA ASN A 713 -15.04 20.25 8.23
C ASN A 713 -14.67 21.40 7.30
N SER A 714 -14.94 21.20 6.03
CA SER A 714 -15.26 22.23 5.06
C SER A 714 -15.50 23.59 5.76
N TYR A 715 -14.59 24.57 5.58
CA TYR A 715 -14.66 25.85 6.32
C TYR A 715 -14.15 27.04 5.51
N ILE A 716 -14.71 28.22 5.79
CA ILE A 716 -14.08 29.51 5.45
C ILE A 716 -13.44 30.03 6.72
N LEU A 717 -12.16 30.39 6.65
CA LEU A 717 -11.47 30.99 7.78
C LEU A 717 -12.07 32.38 8.04
N GLU A 718 -12.55 32.63 9.26
CA GLU A 718 -13.17 33.92 9.60
C GLU A 718 -12.18 35.09 9.45
N LYS A 719 -10.94 34.88 9.92
CA LYS A 719 -9.82 35.84 9.86
C LYS A 719 -8.48 35.11 9.97
N PHE A 720 -7.42 35.72 9.49
CA PHE A 720 -6.06 35.24 9.78
C PHE A 720 -5.67 35.62 11.21
N ASP A 721 -5.16 34.64 11.94
CA ASP A 721 -4.64 34.81 13.29
C ASP A 721 -3.18 35.30 13.27
N PRO A 722 -2.71 35.97 14.35
CA PRO A 722 -1.30 36.27 14.54
C PRO A 722 -0.40 35.03 14.57
N PRO A 723 0.89 35.14 14.21
CA PRO A 723 1.86 34.04 14.27
C PRO A 723 1.80 33.36 15.64
N ALA A 724 1.74 32.03 15.65
CA ALA A 724 1.64 31.22 16.88
C ALA A 724 0.50 31.64 17.84
N TYR A 725 -0.57 32.24 17.33
CA TYR A 725 -1.70 32.74 18.13
C TYR A 725 -1.27 33.73 19.23
N LEU A 726 -0.22 34.52 18.97
CA LEU A 726 0.24 35.54 19.92
C LEU A 726 -0.86 36.55 20.25
N ASP A 727 -1.01 36.83 21.54
CA ASP A 727 -2.10 37.61 22.13
C ASP A 727 -1.69 39.04 22.51
N ASP A 728 -0.51 39.51 22.08
CA ASP A 728 -0.03 40.86 22.45
C ASP A 728 -0.86 42.00 21.81
N MET A 729 -1.61 41.71 20.75
CA MET A 729 -2.44 42.67 20.02
C MET A 729 -3.82 42.81 20.66
N LYS A 730 -4.28 44.06 20.82
CA LYS A 730 -5.67 44.36 21.21
C LYS A 730 -6.65 43.89 20.12
N PRO A 731 -7.93 43.65 20.45
CA PRO A 731 -8.92 43.16 19.49
C PRO A 731 -8.99 43.95 18.16
N ASP A 732 -8.90 45.27 18.20
CA ASP A 732 -8.94 46.14 17.01
C ASP A 732 -7.74 45.87 16.06
N LEU A 733 -6.55 45.60 16.62
CA LEU A 733 -5.34 45.31 15.84
C LEU A 733 -5.38 43.92 15.21
N LEU A 734 -6.13 42.96 15.77
CA LEU A 734 -6.29 41.62 15.18
C LEU A 734 -6.99 41.69 13.81
N GLN A 735 -7.92 42.62 13.65
CA GLN A 735 -8.61 42.82 12.38
C GLN A 735 -7.68 43.47 11.34
N GLU A 736 -6.85 44.44 11.76
CA GLU A 736 -5.82 45.02 10.90
C GLU A 736 -4.76 43.99 10.48
N TRP A 737 -4.34 43.11 11.39
CA TRP A 737 -3.44 41.99 11.08
C TRP A 737 -4.04 41.08 10.00
N SER A 738 -5.28 40.63 10.20
CA SER A 738 -5.94 39.77 9.21
C SER A 738 -6.09 40.46 7.86
N LYS A 739 -6.30 41.78 7.84
CA LYS A 739 -6.37 42.55 6.60
C LYS A 739 -5.03 42.56 5.86
N LEU A 740 -3.92 42.75 6.56
CA LEU A 740 -2.57 42.73 5.97
C LEU A 740 -2.22 41.36 5.37
N VAL A 741 -2.44 40.27 6.12
CA VAL A 741 -2.17 38.90 5.63
C VAL A 741 -3.03 38.59 4.40
N LYS A 742 -4.29 39.03 4.42
CA LYS A 742 -5.18 38.93 3.27
C LYS A 742 -4.67 39.72 2.07
N GLU A 743 -4.21 40.96 2.26
CA GLU A 743 -3.64 41.78 1.18
C GLU A 743 -2.41 41.13 0.54
N TRP A 744 -1.48 40.58 1.33
CA TRP A 744 -0.34 39.82 0.78
C TRP A 744 -0.78 38.55 0.07
N THR A 745 -1.74 37.82 0.63
CA THR A 745 -2.28 36.60 0.00
C THR A 745 -2.92 36.93 -1.34
N GLN A 746 -3.74 37.96 -1.42
CA GLN A 746 -4.34 38.43 -2.67
C GLN A 746 -3.28 38.94 -3.66
N GLY A 747 -2.22 39.59 -3.17
CA GLY A 747 -1.05 39.96 -3.97
C GLY A 747 -0.36 38.74 -4.60
N ALA A 748 -0.14 37.69 -3.82
CA ALA A 748 0.47 36.45 -4.29
C ALA A 748 -0.42 35.69 -5.29
N ILE A 749 -1.75 35.71 -5.10
CA ILE A 749 -2.74 35.17 -6.06
C ILE A 749 -2.71 35.97 -7.36
N LYS A 750 -2.69 37.31 -7.29
CA LYS A 750 -2.58 38.17 -8.48
C LYS A 750 -1.27 37.89 -9.22
N GLY A 751 -0.17 37.72 -8.49
CA GLY A 751 1.18 37.75 -9.03
C GLY A 751 1.50 39.12 -9.64
N TYR A 752 2.46 39.14 -10.56
CA TYR A 752 2.91 40.35 -11.26
C TYR A 752 2.71 40.24 -12.78
N PRO A 753 1.46 40.00 -13.26
CA PRO A 753 1.18 39.85 -14.68
C PRO A 753 1.46 41.13 -15.47
N ASP A 754 1.51 42.29 -14.84
CA ASP A 754 1.84 43.57 -15.49
C ASP A 754 3.34 43.68 -15.82
N ASP A 755 4.20 43.08 -15.00
CA ASP A 755 5.65 43.14 -15.14
C ASP A 755 6.24 41.89 -15.82
N TYR A 756 5.56 40.73 -15.71
CA TYR A 756 6.08 39.45 -16.18
C TYR A 756 5.07 38.70 -17.07
N ILE A 757 5.58 38.00 -18.08
CA ILE A 757 4.87 36.93 -18.76
C ILE A 757 5.07 35.61 -18.01
N PHE A 758 4.08 34.72 -18.09
CA PHE A 758 4.06 33.42 -17.41
C PHE A 758 4.17 33.51 -15.88
N ASP A 759 3.47 34.47 -15.26
CA ASP A 759 3.48 34.67 -13.81
C ASP A 759 2.09 34.50 -13.18
N GLY A 760 1.19 35.47 -13.35
CA GLY A 760 -0.15 35.46 -12.78
C GLY A 760 -1.28 35.61 -13.81
N PRO A 761 -2.55 35.45 -13.40
CA PRO A 761 -2.99 35.12 -12.04
C PRO A 761 -2.64 33.67 -11.64
N ARG A 762 -2.24 33.47 -10.40
CA ARG A 762 -1.80 32.19 -9.82
C ARG A 762 -2.96 31.45 -9.17
N LEU A 763 -3.91 31.03 -10.00
CA LEU A 763 -5.25 30.63 -9.58
C LEU A 763 -5.32 29.35 -8.72
N GLN A 764 -4.24 28.56 -8.64
CA GLN A 764 -4.17 27.43 -7.70
C GLN A 764 -3.81 27.84 -6.27
N TYR A 765 -3.31 29.06 -6.06
CA TYR A 765 -3.12 29.61 -4.72
C TYR A 765 -4.42 30.29 -4.29
N PHE A 766 -4.90 30.06 -3.07
CA PHE A 766 -6.18 30.62 -2.61
C PHE A 766 -6.09 31.31 -1.25
N ASP A 767 -7.05 32.21 -1.02
CA ASP A 767 -7.24 32.92 0.25
C ASP A 767 -8.27 32.16 1.08
N SER A 768 -7.84 31.53 2.17
CA SER A 768 -8.72 30.75 3.05
C SER A 768 -9.83 31.57 3.73
N THR A 769 -9.76 32.91 3.71
CA THR A 769 -10.81 33.79 4.25
C THR A 769 -11.89 34.17 3.24
N SER A 770 -11.62 33.97 1.95
CA SER A 770 -12.55 34.30 0.86
C SER A 770 -12.94 33.07 0.04
N THR A 771 -12.15 32.01 0.14
CA THR A 771 -12.34 30.76 -0.56
C THR A 771 -12.38 29.65 0.47
N TYR A 772 -13.38 28.80 0.30
CA TYR A 772 -13.62 27.65 1.14
C TYR A 772 -12.39 26.73 1.19
N THR A 773 -12.05 26.19 2.35
CA THR A 773 -11.09 25.10 2.50
C THR A 773 -11.88 23.80 2.50
N SER A 774 -11.67 22.94 1.50
CA SER A 774 -12.48 21.74 1.25
C SER A 774 -12.24 20.64 2.29
N GLU A 775 -13.14 19.65 2.42
CA GLU A 775 -13.03 18.54 3.40
C GLU A 775 -11.81 17.66 3.18
N ASP A 776 -11.34 17.59 1.93
CA ASP A 776 -10.13 16.90 1.54
C ASP A 776 -8.84 17.68 1.86
N ALA A 777 -8.94 18.75 2.66
CA ALA A 777 -7.78 19.54 3.04
C ALA A 777 -6.76 18.70 3.82
N VAL A 778 -5.54 18.68 3.30
CA VAL A 778 -4.36 18.09 3.92
C VAL A 778 -3.47 19.22 4.40
N GLU A 779 -3.10 19.19 5.67
CA GLU A 779 -2.04 20.03 6.23
C GLU A 779 -0.71 19.28 6.12
N GLN A 780 0.33 19.94 5.59
CA GLN A 780 1.67 19.38 5.46
C GLN A 780 2.70 20.35 6.03
N ASP A 781 3.49 19.89 6.99
CA ASP A 781 4.68 20.59 7.44
C ASP A 781 5.81 20.42 6.42
N ILE A 782 6.33 21.55 5.94
CA ILE A 782 7.53 21.60 5.10
C ILE A 782 8.69 21.93 6.04
N VAL A 783 9.67 21.02 6.18
CA VAL A 783 10.71 21.08 7.22
C VAL A 783 12.10 21.18 6.61
N TRP A 784 12.94 22.09 7.11
CA TRP A 784 14.35 22.21 6.71
C TRP A 784 15.24 22.72 7.85
N THR A 785 16.55 22.70 7.64
CA THR A 785 17.56 23.13 8.64
C THR A 785 17.63 24.65 8.74
N ALA A 786 17.74 25.18 9.96
CA ALA A 786 17.85 26.62 10.26
C ALA A 786 19.20 27.23 9.85
N PHE A 787 20.23 26.41 9.61
CA PHE A 787 21.54 26.88 9.19
C PHE A 787 21.53 27.36 7.72
N PRO A 788 22.01 28.59 7.44
CA PRO A 788 22.05 29.18 6.10
C PRO A 788 22.80 28.35 5.05
N ASN A 789 22.08 27.90 4.01
CA ASN A 789 22.71 27.14 2.91
C ASN A 789 23.75 27.98 2.16
N GLN A 790 23.48 29.28 1.97
CA GLN A 790 24.41 30.18 1.27
C GLN A 790 25.75 30.31 2.01
N VAL A 791 25.74 30.27 3.34
CA VAL A 791 26.97 30.29 4.14
C VAL A 791 27.72 28.96 3.99
N THR A 792 26.99 27.83 3.94
CA THR A 792 27.57 26.50 3.66
C THR A 792 28.27 26.46 2.30
N LYS A 793 27.60 26.91 1.23
CA LYS A 793 28.15 26.91 -0.14
C LYS A 793 29.39 27.77 -0.31
N ASN A 794 29.49 28.87 0.43
CA ASN A 794 30.58 29.84 0.31
C ASN A 794 31.73 29.61 1.30
N SER A 795 31.71 28.52 2.06
CA SER A 795 32.70 28.24 3.11
C SER A 795 33.39 26.90 2.91
N VAL A 796 34.72 26.89 3.01
CA VAL A 796 35.54 25.69 2.82
C VAL A 796 35.58 24.79 4.06
N THR A 797 35.38 25.35 5.27
CA THR A 797 35.47 24.60 6.53
C THR A 797 34.31 24.89 7.46
N ASP A 798 33.94 23.93 8.31
CA ASP A 798 32.91 24.08 9.36
C ASP A 798 33.15 25.30 10.24
N LYS A 799 34.40 25.48 10.70
CA LYS A 799 34.76 26.65 11.51
C LYS A 799 34.44 27.95 10.77
N LYS A 800 34.76 28.03 9.48
CA LYS A 800 34.56 29.26 8.71
C LYS A 800 33.08 29.55 8.45
N ARG A 801 32.27 28.53 8.15
CA ARG A 801 30.82 28.72 7.98
C ARG A 801 30.15 29.14 9.30
N TRP A 802 30.54 28.54 10.42
CA TRP A 802 29.99 28.93 11.73
C TRP A 802 30.39 30.34 12.14
N GLU A 803 31.66 30.71 11.94
CA GLU A 803 32.13 32.07 12.20
C GLU A 803 31.40 33.10 11.31
N THR A 804 31.21 32.79 10.03
CA THR A 804 30.47 33.66 9.11
C THR A 804 29.02 33.81 9.56
N ALA A 805 28.31 32.73 9.85
CA ALA A 805 26.89 32.78 10.25
C ALA A 805 26.66 33.50 11.60
N ASP A 806 27.62 33.45 12.53
CA ASP A 806 27.58 34.22 13.78
C ASP A 806 28.05 35.69 13.62
N SER A 807 28.66 36.06 12.49
CA SER A 807 29.28 37.39 12.33
C SER A 807 28.28 38.52 12.07
N SER A 808 27.14 38.22 11.45
CA SER A 808 26.11 39.20 11.12
C SER A 808 24.74 38.54 11.01
N ARG A 809 23.70 39.31 11.33
CA ARG A 809 22.30 38.93 11.09
C ARG A 809 21.95 38.87 9.60
N ASP A 810 22.71 39.57 8.74
CA ASP A 810 22.42 39.60 7.29
C ASP A 810 22.68 38.27 6.58
N VAL A 811 23.49 37.40 7.18
CA VAL A 811 23.84 36.07 6.64
C VAL A 811 23.07 34.93 7.30
N GLN A 812 22.16 35.24 8.23
CA GLN A 812 21.23 34.29 8.84
C GLN A 812 19.93 34.25 8.02
N ASP A 813 20.03 33.92 6.73
CA ASP A 813 18.98 34.12 5.73
C ASP A 813 18.04 32.91 5.57
N GLU A 814 17.85 32.09 6.59
CA GLU A 814 17.08 30.85 6.49
C GLU A 814 15.87 30.87 7.44
N TYR A 815 15.16 32.00 7.51
CA TYR A 815 13.96 32.22 8.35
C TYR A 815 14.11 31.88 9.84
N CYS A 816 15.35 31.77 10.32
CA CYS A 816 15.72 31.63 11.71
C CYS A 816 16.96 32.46 11.94
N GLU A 817 16.88 33.35 12.92
CA GLU A 817 17.99 34.22 13.29
C GLU A 817 18.31 34.03 14.78
N TRP A 818 19.56 34.23 15.17
CA TRP A 818 20.03 33.99 16.53
C TRP A 818 21.08 34.99 17.01
N SER A 819 21.16 35.07 18.34
CA SER A 819 22.17 35.86 19.06
C SER A 819 22.75 35.04 20.21
N VAL A 820 24.05 35.15 20.41
CA VAL A 820 24.84 34.38 21.36
C VAL A 820 25.26 35.28 22.52
N LEU A 821 24.95 34.92 23.75
CA LEU A 821 25.51 35.58 24.93
C LEU A 821 26.72 34.79 25.43
N ARG A 822 27.82 35.51 25.69
CA ARG A 822 29.06 34.94 26.20
C ARG A 822 29.38 35.48 27.59
N ASP A 823 30.02 34.65 28.40
CA ASP A 823 30.65 35.09 29.64
C ASP A 823 31.84 36.01 29.29
N PRO A 824 31.86 37.27 29.77
CA PRO A 824 32.91 38.22 29.48
C PRO A 824 34.29 37.81 30.02
N LYS A 825 34.36 36.94 31.03
CA LYS A 825 35.63 36.48 31.61
C LYS A 825 36.23 35.31 30.85
N THR A 826 35.42 34.34 30.46
CA THR A 826 35.88 33.08 29.83
C THR A 826 35.73 33.06 28.31
N GLY A 827 34.87 33.92 27.75
CA GLY A 827 34.49 33.91 26.33
C GLY A 827 33.59 32.74 25.93
N LYS A 828 33.23 31.85 26.87
CA LYS A 828 32.34 30.71 26.63
C LYS A 828 30.92 31.18 26.41
N ILE A 829 30.19 30.45 25.58
CA ILE A 829 28.76 30.70 25.38
C ILE A 829 28.01 30.33 26.65
N ILE A 830 27.14 31.22 27.11
CA ILE A 830 26.23 30.94 28.23
C ILE A 830 24.81 30.71 27.74
N ARG A 831 24.41 31.39 26.67
CA ARG A 831 23.07 31.27 26.10
C ARG A 831 23.08 31.52 24.60
N VAL A 832 22.23 30.82 23.86
CA VAL A 832 21.88 31.17 22.48
C VAL A 832 20.37 31.35 22.39
N THR A 833 19.94 32.47 21.82
CA THR A 833 18.50 32.78 21.62
C THR A 833 18.20 32.73 20.13
N PHE A 834 17.18 31.98 19.73
CA PHE A 834 16.72 31.80 18.35
C PHE A 834 15.32 32.40 18.18
N THR A 835 15.05 33.06 17.04
CA THR A 835 13.72 33.58 16.70
C THR A 835 13.36 33.30 15.23
N CYS A 836 12.07 33.08 15.00
CA CYS A 836 11.41 33.05 13.68
C CYS A 836 10.32 34.14 13.58
N GLU A 837 10.29 35.10 14.52
CA GLU A 837 9.26 36.15 14.53
C GLU A 837 9.43 37.13 13.37
N GLY A 838 8.48 37.14 12.43
CA GLY A 838 8.49 38.05 11.28
C GLY A 838 8.40 39.53 11.68
N PRO A 839 9.11 40.44 10.99
CA PRO A 839 9.14 41.86 11.32
C PRO A 839 7.75 42.53 11.19
N GLU A 840 6.86 42.00 10.35
CA GLU A 840 5.55 42.58 10.08
C GLU A 840 4.65 42.63 11.31
N TYR A 841 4.67 41.59 12.15
CA TYR A 841 3.92 41.56 13.41
C TYR A 841 4.36 42.70 14.34
N TRP A 842 5.67 42.90 14.44
CA TRP A 842 6.28 43.95 15.26
C TRP A 842 6.06 45.34 14.70
N ASN A 843 6.12 45.50 13.37
CA ASN A 843 5.86 46.78 12.71
C ASN A 843 4.42 47.24 12.92
N LEU A 844 3.43 46.33 12.81
CA LEU A 844 2.03 46.69 13.02
C LEU A 844 1.81 47.18 14.46
N ILE A 845 2.35 46.48 15.46
CA ILE A 845 2.27 46.93 16.85
C ILE A 845 3.00 48.26 17.02
N ALA A 846 4.17 48.44 16.41
CA ALA A 846 4.93 49.68 16.52
C ALA A 846 4.17 50.90 15.95
N GLU A 847 3.46 50.71 14.83
CA GLU A 847 2.66 51.74 14.18
C GLU A 847 1.40 52.08 14.98
N LYS A 848 0.73 51.06 15.54
CA LYS A 848 -0.62 51.19 16.12
C LYS A 848 -0.64 51.30 17.64
N ASP A 849 0.34 50.72 18.31
CA ASP A 849 0.50 50.73 19.77
C ASP A 849 2.00 50.79 20.16
N PRO A 850 2.67 51.94 19.92
CA PRO A 850 4.10 52.10 20.17
C PRO A 850 4.49 51.91 21.64
N ASP A 851 3.56 52.13 22.58
CA ASP A 851 3.83 51.92 24.01
C ASP A 851 3.80 50.43 24.36
N LYS A 852 2.87 49.64 23.78
CA LYS A 852 2.89 48.18 23.88
C LYS A 852 4.16 47.58 23.30
N LEU A 853 4.67 48.11 22.17
CA LEU A 853 5.96 47.69 21.62
C LEU A 853 7.10 47.85 22.62
N VAL A 854 7.18 49.02 23.28
CA VAL A 854 8.21 49.30 24.29
C VAL A 854 8.08 48.36 25.48
N GLU A 855 6.85 48.08 25.93
CA GLU A 855 6.56 47.10 26.98
C GLU A 855 7.07 45.71 26.59
N MET A 856 6.73 45.22 25.39
CA MET A 856 7.17 43.91 24.90
C MET A 856 8.69 43.81 24.84
N TYR A 857 9.37 44.84 24.32
CA TYR A 857 10.83 44.90 24.33
C TYR A 857 11.41 44.87 25.75
N LYS A 858 10.79 45.55 26.71
CA LYS A 858 11.22 45.50 28.12
C LYS A 858 11.04 44.11 28.73
N THR A 859 9.96 43.42 28.38
CA THR A 859 9.70 42.04 28.84
C THR A 859 10.72 41.06 28.27
N ILE A 860 11.08 41.23 27.00
CA ILE A 860 11.94 40.29 26.27
C ILE A 860 13.42 40.52 26.53
N ILE A 861 13.85 41.78 26.50
CA ILE A 861 15.26 42.17 26.59
C ILE A 861 15.63 42.59 28.02
N GLY A 862 14.73 43.34 28.66
CA GLY A 862 14.92 43.82 30.03
C GLY A 862 14.48 45.27 30.23
N PRO A 863 14.37 45.71 31.49
CA PRO A 863 13.74 46.99 31.86
C PRO A 863 14.47 48.24 31.34
N ASN A 864 15.72 48.11 30.90
CA ASN A 864 16.56 49.21 30.43
C ASN A 864 16.21 49.73 29.03
N VAL A 865 15.32 49.05 28.28
CA VAL A 865 14.90 49.51 26.95
C VAL A 865 14.11 50.82 27.06
N LYS A 866 14.47 51.82 26.26
CA LYS A 866 13.80 53.12 26.19
C LYS A 866 13.12 53.30 24.82
N LYS A 867 12.04 54.10 24.78
CA LYS A 867 11.32 54.41 23.53
C LYS A 867 12.25 54.99 22.46
N GLY A 868 13.10 55.96 22.82
CA GLY A 868 14.09 56.53 21.91
C GLY A 868 15.18 55.56 21.43
N ASP A 869 15.25 54.33 21.96
CA ASP A 869 16.12 53.29 21.41
C ASP A 869 15.47 52.57 20.22
N LEU A 870 14.14 52.54 20.16
CA LEU A 870 13.36 51.76 19.20
C LEU A 870 12.85 52.60 18.03
N PHE A 871 12.68 53.91 18.22
CA PHE A 871 12.11 54.83 17.24
C PHE A 871 13.12 55.89 16.82
N ASP A 872 13.10 56.27 15.54
CA ASP A 872 13.89 57.39 15.01
C ASP A 872 13.29 58.77 15.40
N SER A 873 13.94 59.85 14.97
CA SER A 873 13.49 61.22 15.27
C SER A 873 12.12 61.57 14.66
N ASN A 874 11.65 60.80 13.68
CA ASN A 874 10.37 60.96 13.02
C ASN A 874 9.29 60.01 13.61
N ASN A 875 9.57 59.35 14.74
CA ASN A 875 8.74 58.31 15.36
C ASN A 875 8.52 57.08 14.47
N ASN A 876 9.38 56.80 13.50
CA ASN A 876 9.34 55.54 12.78
C ASN A 876 10.08 54.47 13.56
N TYR A 877 9.51 53.26 13.60
CA TYR A 877 10.16 52.13 14.25
C TYR A 877 11.40 51.68 13.48
N ASN A 878 12.52 51.57 14.20
CA ASN A 878 13.76 51.03 13.67
C ASN A 878 13.86 49.54 14.00
N GLN A 879 13.55 48.69 13.03
CA GLN A 879 13.70 47.23 13.14
C GLN A 879 15.14 46.79 13.49
N ARG A 880 16.14 47.56 13.02
CA ARG A 880 17.57 47.32 13.27
C ARG A 880 18.09 48.19 14.43
N ASN A 881 17.26 48.41 15.44
CA ASN A 881 17.65 49.12 16.65
C ASN A 881 18.76 48.39 17.41
N LYS A 882 19.38 49.09 18.36
CA LYS A 882 20.52 48.60 19.14
C LYS A 882 20.24 47.34 19.97
N TRP A 883 18.97 47.00 20.22
CA TRP A 883 18.58 45.82 20.99
C TRP A 883 18.33 44.59 20.12
N ASN A 884 17.94 44.78 18.86
CA ASN A 884 17.60 43.69 17.94
C ASN A 884 18.68 43.38 16.89
N ASN A 885 19.61 44.28 16.59
CA ASN A 885 20.61 44.11 15.52
C ASN A 885 21.99 43.63 16.01
N ASN A 886 22.04 42.59 16.87
CA ASN A 886 23.30 42.01 17.36
C ASN A 886 23.30 40.48 17.26
N THR A 887 24.49 39.89 17.15
CA THR A 887 24.70 38.43 17.19
C THR A 887 25.43 37.95 18.46
N ASN A 888 25.92 38.86 19.32
CA ASN A 888 26.84 38.54 20.42
C ASN A 888 26.38 39.02 21.81
N THR A 889 25.11 39.41 21.95
CA THR A 889 24.52 39.86 23.22
C THR A 889 23.52 38.87 23.80
N GLY A 890 23.15 37.82 23.04
CA GLY A 890 22.02 36.93 23.32
C GLY A 890 20.65 37.59 23.25
N ASN A 891 20.61 38.88 22.90
CA ASN A 891 19.41 39.68 22.76
C ASN A 891 18.99 39.69 21.29
N ILE A 892 17.77 39.25 21.04
CA ILE A 892 17.12 39.18 19.72
C ILE A 892 15.61 39.16 19.94
N VAL A 893 14.89 39.95 19.14
CA VAL A 893 13.42 40.09 19.25
C VAL A 893 12.76 39.47 18.02
N HIS A 894 13.11 39.93 16.83
CA HIS A 894 12.48 39.49 15.59
C HIS A 894 13.49 39.46 14.44
N LEU A 895 13.10 38.83 13.34
CA LEU A 895 13.89 38.72 12.11
C LEU A 895 14.18 40.12 11.54
N ILE A 896 15.39 40.33 11.02
CA ILE A 896 15.80 41.59 10.37
C ILE A 896 16.48 41.38 9.01
N GLN A 897 16.75 40.12 8.66
CA GLN A 897 17.29 39.78 7.36
C GLN A 897 16.20 40.02 6.30
N ARG A 898 16.55 40.71 5.23
CA ARG A 898 15.60 41.27 4.24
C ARG A 898 14.75 40.23 3.47
N ASN A 899 15.17 38.98 3.42
CA ASN A 899 14.48 37.86 2.76
C ASN A 899 13.65 37.05 3.76
N ASN A 900 13.84 37.26 5.07
CA ASN A 900 13.13 36.58 6.15
C ASN A 900 11.86 37.37 6.54
N THR A 901 10.96 37.57 5.58
CA THR A 901 9.73 38.34 5.76
C THR A 901 8.51 37.46 5.51
N LEU A 902 7.42 37.71 6.26
CA LEU A 902 6.17 36.99 6.09
C LEU A 902 5.57 37.21 4.69
N GLY A 903 5.71 38.42 4.15
CA GLY A 903 5.31 38.72 2.78
C GLY A 903 6.05 37.86 1.74
N ALA A 904 7.34 37.58 1.95
CA ALA A 904 8.11 36.70 1.08
C ALA A 904 7.68 35.23 1.20
N GLU A 905 7.31 34.77 2.39
CA GLU A 905 6.78 33.41 2.61
C GLU A 905 5.46 33.19 1.83
N ILE A 906 4.56 34.17 1.86
CA ILE A 906 3.28 34.12 1.14
C ILE A 906 3.50 34.19 -0.37
N GLU A 907 4.38 35.08 -0.84
CA GLU A 907 4.75 35.18 -2.27
C GLU A 907 5.40 33.90 -2.77
N LEU A 908 6.25 33.27 -1.96
CA LEU A 908 6.85 31.97 -2.25
C LEU A 908 5.77 30.89 -2.41
N GLY A 909 4.79 30.85 -1.50
CA GLY A 909 3.64 29.93 -1.60
C GLY A 909 2.85 30.10 -2.88
N GLY A 910 2.48 31.35 -3.21
CA GLY A 910 1.74 31.67 -4.43
C GLY A 910 2.54 31.41 -5.71
N GLY A 911 3.78 31.87 -5.78
CA GLY A 911 4.66 31.68 -6.94
C GLY A 911 4.93 30.19 -7.25
N SER A 912 4.94 29.36 -6.19
CA SER A 912 5.16 27.92 -6.28
C SER A 912 3.93 27.13 -6.72
N SER A 913 2.73 27.69 -6.64
CA SER A 913 1.49 27.01 -7.06
C SER A 913 1.36 26.89 -8.59
N VAL A 914 2.25 27.53 -9.36
CA VAL A 914 2.18 27.57 -10.82
C VAL A 914 2.84 26.34 -11.43
N ILE A 915 2.05 25.45 -12.03
CA ILE A 915 2.57 24.32 -12.82
C ILE A 915 3.20 24.86 -14.11
N ARG A 916 4.39 24.36 -14.45
CA ARG A 916 5.11 24.78 -15.66
C ARG A 916 5.42 23.60 -16.57
N VAL A 917 5.12 23.76 -17.86
CA VAL A 917 5.43 22.79 -18.93
C VAL A 917 6.38 23.45 -19.91
N ILE A 918 7.66 23.07 -19.89
CA ILE A 918 8.67 23.63 -20.78
C ILE A 918 9.03 22.58 -21.82
N ASN A 919 8.84 22.91 -23.10
CA ASN A 919 9.10 22.01 -24.22
C ASN A 919 8.41 20.64 -24.08
N GLY A 920 7.14 20.64 -23.65
CA GLY A 920 6.34 19.43 -23.43
C GLY A 920 6.65 18.67 -22.13
N ARG A 921 7.64 19.10 -21.34
CA ARG A 921 8.00 18.49 -20.05
C ARG A 921 7.48 19.32 -18.88
N VAL A 922 6.72 18.69 -17.98
CA VAL A 922 6.35 19.29 -16.68
C VAL A 922 7.62 19.40 -15.82
N LEU A 923 7.89 20.59 -15.28
CA LEU A 923 9.00 20.75 -14.33
C LEU A 923 8.61 20.18 -12.96
N THR A 924 9.52 19.43 -12.35
CA THR A 924 9.25 18.71 -11.10
C THR A 924 10.35 18.84 -10.05
N SER A 925 11.61 19.04 -10.46
CA SER A 925 12.73 19.17 -9.52
C SER A 925 12.79 20.55 -8.87
N GLU A 926 13.26 20.62 -7.63
CA GLU A 926 13.30 21.85 -6.84
C GLU A 926 14.02 23.00 -7.57
N GLN A 927 15.20 22.70 -8.13
CA GLN A 927 16.04 23.69 -8.80
C GLN A 927 15.45 24.16 -10.13
N GLU A 928 14.78 23.29 -10.89
CA GLU A 928 14.13 23.69 -12.14
C GLU A 928 12.92 24.57 -11.86
N LEU A 929 12.13 24.21 -10.86
CA LEU A 929 10.92 24.95 -10.46
C LEU A 929 11.27 26.36 -10.01
N ILE A 930 12.23 26.53 -9.09
CA ILE A 930 12.60 27.85 -8.57
C ILE A 930 13.25 28.74 -9.63
N ARG A 931 14.12 28.19 -10.49
CA ARG A 931 14.76 28.96 -11.58
C ARG A 931 13.77 29.37 -12.66
N CYS A 932 12.76 28.54 -12.92
CA CYS A 932 11.76 28.83 -13.94
C CYS A 932 10.62 29.73 -13.40
N GLY A 933 10.26 29.59 -12.13
CA GLY A 933 9.23 30.38 -11.46
C GLY A 933 9.73 31.72 -10.91
N SER A 934 11.02 31.83 -10.61
CA SER A 934 11.65 33.02 -10.02
C SER A 934 10.88 33.53 -8.79
N TYR A 935 10.44 32.62 -7.93
CA TYR A 935 9.65 32.90 -6.73
C TYR A 935 10.49 33.01 -5.44
N GLY A 936 11.81 32.81 -5.54
CA GLY A 936 12.74 32.84 -4.41
C GLY A 936 14.19 32.68 -4.86
N SER A 937 15.09 32.38 -3.93
CA SER A 937 16.51 32.16 -4.19
C SER A 937 16.85 30.67 -4.30
N PRO A 938 17.43 30.20 -5.44
CA PRO A 938 17.81 28.79 -5.62
C PRO A 938 18.89 28.31 -4.65
N ASP A 939 19.59 29.23 -4.00
CA ASP A 939 20.73 28.92 -3.16
C ASP A 939 20.45 28.74 -1.67
N ARG A 940 19.20 28.94 -1.24
CA ARG A 940 18.69 28.67 0.13
C ARG A 940 18.26 27.21 0.29
N PHE A 941 17.98 26.76 1.51
CA PHE A 941 17.30 25.47 1.74
C PHE A 941 15.77 25.62 1.59
N SER A 942 15.21 26.68 2.16
CA SER A 942 13.78 26.98 2.24
C SER A 942 13.14 27.08 0.87
N ASP A 943 13.57 28.03 0.06
CA ASP A 943 12.85 28.47 -1.14
C ASP A 943 12.67 27.34 -2.17
N PRO A 944 13.72 26.59 -2.57
CA PRO A 944 13.53 25.48 -3.51
C PRO A 944 12.69 24.35 -2.90
N HIS A 945 12.83 24.06 -1.61
CA HIS A 945 12.15 22.96 -0.95
C HIS A 945 10.65 23.23 -0.72
N ILE A 946 10.31 24.42 -0.21
CA ILE A 946 8.94 24.92 -0.10
C ILE A 946 8.30 24.93 -1.48
N GLY A 947 9.01 25.46 -2.47
CA GLY A 947 8.44 25.58 -3.80
C GLY A 947 8.19 24.23 -4.48
N ALA A 948 9.08 23.26 -4.31
CA ALA A 948 8.87 21.91 -4.82
C ALA A 948 7.70 21.18 -4.15
N THR A 949 7.58 21.34 -2.83
CA THR A 949 6.52 20.69 -2.05
C THR A 949 5.15 21.25 -2.41
N ILE A 950 5.01 22.58 -2.44
CA ILE A 950 3.76 23.26 -2.85
C ILE A 950 3.41 22.95 -4.31
N ASN A 951 4.38 23.00 -5.22
CA ASN A 951 4.14 22.64 -6.62
C ASN A 951 3.76 21.16 -6.77
N GLY A 952 4.26 20.29 -5.89
CA GLY A 952 3.87 18.89 -5.81
C GLY A 952 2.37 18.70 -5.58
N PHE A 953 1.76 19.50 -4.71
CA PHE A 953 0.31 19.51 -4.53
C PHE A 953 -0.42 20.15 -5.72
N ALA A 954 0.07 21.29 -6.23
CA ALA A 954 -0.53 21.93 -7.40
C ALA A 954 -0.60 20.98 -8.61
N ARG A 955 0.47 20.21 -8.88
CA ARG A 955 0.52 19.20 -9.95
C ARG A 955 -0.45 18.02 -9.77
N GLN A 956 -0.97 17.80 -8.56
CA GLN A 956 -2.04 16.83 -8.30
C GLN A 956 -3.44 17.44 -8.54
N GLY A 957 -3.51 18.63 -9.15
CA GLY A 957 -4.75 19.35 -9.38
C GLY A 957 -5.37 19.91 -8.11
N ALA A 958 -4.60 20.10 -7.05
CA ALA A 958 -5.05 20.73 -5.81
C ALA A 958 -4.94 22.26 -5.89
N ASP A 959 -5.76 22.93 -5.10
CA ASP A 959 -5.54 24.31 -4.71
C ASP A 959 -4.80 24.34 -3.37
N VAL A 960 -3.87 25.28 -3.23
CA VAL A 960 -2.90 25.34 -2.15
C VAL A 960 -2.92 26.70 -1.45
N THR A 961 -2.62 26.73 -0.16
CA THR A 961 -2.41 27.96 0.63
C THR A 961 -1.46 27.69 1.79
N ILE A 962 -0.98 28.73 2.47
CA ILE A 962 -0.23 28.56 3.72
C ILE A 962 -1.22 28.45 4.88
N ARG A 963 -0.99 27.51 5.80
CA ARG A 963 -1.90 27.25 6.94
C ARG A 963 -1.95 28.47 7.87
N ASN A 964 -3.14 28.84 8.30
CA ASN A 964 -3.33 29.82 9.38
C ASN A 964 -2.92 29.25 10.76
N PRO A 965 -2.15 29.96 11.61
CA PRO A 965 -1.56 31.28 11.37
C PRO A 965 -0.36 31.19 10.43
N VAL A 966 -0.30 32.12 9.47
CA VAL A 966 0.78 32.17 8.48
C VAL A 966 2.05 32.67 9.17
N ALA A 967 3.05 31.79 9.28
CA ALA A 967 4.42 32.08 9.72
C ALA A 967 5.29 30.82 9.61
N ILE A 968 6.59 31.01 9.77
CA ILE A 968 7.56 29.94 10.02
C ILE A 968 7.76 29.71 11.52
N TYR A 969 7.87 28.45 11.90
CA TYR A 969 7.95 28.00 13.29
C TYR A 969 9.24 27.22 13.55
N LEU A 970 9.79 27.40 14.75
CA LEU A 970 10.81 26.52 15.29
C LEU A 970 10.22 25.10 15.45
N ASN A 971 10.97 24.08 15.07
CA ASN A 971 10.51 22.70 15.08
C ASN A 971 11.26 21.86 16.12
N VAL A 972 12.33 21.18 15.72
CA VAL A 972 13.08 20.26 16.61
C VAL A 972 14.56 20.64 16.60
N LEU A 973 15.15 20.71 17.79
CA LEU A 973 16.61 20.72 17.97
C LEU A 973 17.08 19.29 18.23
N ASP A 974 17.84 18.72 17.28
CA ASP A 974 18.43 17.39 17.47
C ASP A 974 19.69 17.47 18.34
N THR A 975 19.56 17.06 19.60
CA THR A 975 20.67 17.07 20.57
C THR A 975 21.44 15.74 20.66
N SER A 976 21.19 14.78 19.77
CA SER A 976 21.85 13.45 19.79
C SER A 976 23.38 13.50 19.69
N ALA A 977 23.91 14.51 18.99
CA ALA A 977 25.34 14.75 18.84
C ALA A 977 25.97 15.55 20.00
N PHE A 978 25.17 15.95 20.99
CA PHE A 978 25.58 16.86 22.07
C PHE A 978 26.03 16.05 23.29
N ASN A 979 27.16 16.42 23.88
CA ASN A 979 27.71 15.79 25.07
C ASN A 979 27.94 16.86 26.14
N THR A 980 27.23 16.72 27.25
CA THR A 980 27.35 17.60 28.42
C THR A 980 28.50 17.11 29.33
N PRO A 981 29.23 18.02 30.01
CA PRO A 981 30.31 17.64 30.92
C PRO A 981 29.88 16.73 32.09
N ASP A 982 28.62 16.85 32.55
CA ASP A 982 28.06 16.09 33.67
C ASP A 982 27.22 14.87 33.22
N ASN A 983 27.18 14.57 31.92
CA ASN A 983 26.33 13.55 31.28
C ASN A 983 24.82 13.76 31.47
N SER A 984 24.37 14.96 31.84
CA SER A 984 22.94 15.30 31.79
C SER A 984 22.41 15.33 30.35
N ASN A 985 21.10 15.15 30.19
CA ASN A 985 20.47 15.17 28.87
C ASN A 985 20.53 16.60 28.27
N PRO A 986 21.26 16.84 27.16
CA PRO A 986 21.38 18.15 26.54
C PRO A 986 20.06 18.74 26.02
N ASP A 987 19.05 17.92 25.77
CA ASP A 987 17.72 18.35 25.33
C ASP A 987 17.00 19.21 26.40
N GLN A 988 17.28 18.96 27.68
CA GLN A 988 16.68 19.69 28.80
C GLN A 988 17.07 21.17 28.85
N TYR A 989 18.08 21.57 28.07
CA TYR A 989 18.57 22.94 27.98
C TYR A 989 17.94 23.75 26.85
N TRP A 990 17.15 23.11 25.98
CA TRP A 990 16.35 23.77 24.95
C TRP A 990 14.98 24.12 25.51
N LYS A 991 14.59 25.40 25.39
CA LYS A 991 13.31 25.89 25.90
C LYS A 991 12.65 26.81 24.88
N PHE A 992 11.44 26.47 24.47
CA PHE A 992 10.57 27.44 23.81
C PHE A 992 10.16 28.50 24.84
N VAL A 993 10.29 29.77 24.47
CA VAL A 993 10.00 30.91 25.37
C VAL A 993 8.94 31.84 24.80
N ARG A 994 8.49 31.59 23.56
CA ARG A 994 7.39 32.33 22.93
C ARG A 994 6.73 31.49 21.84
N GLY A 995 5.41 31.41 21.88
CA GLY A 995 4.58 30.60 21.00
C GLY A 995 3.32 30.08 21.70
N SER A 996 2.73 29.03 21.16
CA SER A 996 1.54 28.38 21.69
C SER A 996 1.81 26.89 21.89
N ASP A 997 1.88 26.47 23.17
CA ASP A 997 2.03 25.06 23.56
C ASP A 997 0.85 24.21 23.05
N SER A 998 -0.37 24.74 23.15
CA SER A 998 -1.60 24.03 22.76
C SER A 998 -1.68 23.71 21.27
N HIS A 999 -0.95 24.46 20.42
CA HIS A 999 -0.90 24.23 18.98
C HIS A 999 0.48 23.72 18.51
N GLY A 1000 1.46 23.61 19.40
CA GLY A 1000 2.84 23.23 19.07
C GLY A 1000 3.53 24.23 18.12
N LEU A 1001 3.14 25.51 18.14
CA LEU A 1001 3.66 26.54 17.25
C LEU A 1001 4.57 27.50 18.02
N TYR A 1002 5.87 27.47 17.74
CA TYR A 1002 6.86 28.24 18.49
C TYR A 1002 7.64 29.18 17.60
N VAL A 1003 7.86 30.41 18.08
CA VAL A 1003 8.56 31.45 17.32
C VAL A 1003 9.83 31.93 18.01
N ARG A 1004 10.05 31.58 19.29
CA ARG A 1004 11.32 31.87 19.98
C ARG A 1004 11.72 30.75 20.93
N ALA A 1005 13.01 30.46 20.96
CA ALA A 1005 13.60 29.50 21.89
C ALA A 1005 14.96 29.95 22.41
N ILE A 1006 15.36 29.36 23.53
CA ILE A 1006 16.61 29.60 24.21
C ILE A 1006 17.30 28.26 24.47
N TYR A 1007 18.61 28.19 24.19
CA TYR A 1007 19.49 27.12 24.67
C TYR A 1007 20.39 27.69 25.77
N GLU A 1008 20.17 27.29 27.02
CA GLU A 1008 20.88 27.79 28.20
C GLU A 1008 21.01 26.70 29.29
N VAL A 1009 22.21 26.58 29.86
CA VAL A 1009 22.49 25.66 30.95
C VAL A 1009 22.17 26.35 32.28
N PRO A 1010 21.37 25.74 33.18
CA PRO A 1010 21.10 26.30 34.51
C PRO A 1010 22.38 26.49 35.33
N ALA A 1011 22.45 27.58 36.10
CA ALA A 1011 23.66 27.97 36.84
C ALA A 1011 24.12 26.89 37.85
N GLU A 1012 23.19 26.14 38.43
CA GLU A 1012 23.43 25.06 39.39
C GLU A 1012 24.20 23.86 38.80
N LYS A 1013 24.28 23.74 37.46
CA LYS A 1013 25.03 22.68 36.80
C LYS A 1013 26.55 22.88 36.83
N GLY A 1014 27.02 24.09 37.09
CA GLY A 1014 28.46 24.38 37.21
C GLY A 1014 29.25 24.40 35.89
N PHE A 1015 28.57 24.34 34.75
CA PHE A 1015 29.14 24.51 33.40
C PHE A 1015 28.19 25.33 32.53
N THR A 1016 28.66 25.81 31.37
CA THR A 1016 27.84 26.64 30.46
C THR A 1016 27.67 25.97 29.09
N VAL A 1017 26.84 26.53 28.20
CA VAL A 1017 26.65 26.00 26.83
C VAL A 1017 27.99 25.78 26.11
N GLY A 1018 28.97 26.68 26.30
CA GLY A 1018 30.29 26.57 25.70
C GLY A 1018 31.16 25.40 26.20
N ASP A 1019 30.74 24.72 27.27
CA ASP A 1019 31.37 23.49 27.78
C ASP A 1019 30.78 22.22 27.17
N ILE A 1020 29.60 22.31 26.54
CA ILE A 1020 28.98 21.21 25.80
C ILE A 1020 29.76 20.97 24.52
N LYS A 1021 29.89 19.71 24.11
CA LYS A 1021 30.51 19.32 22.84
C LYS A 1021 29.45 18.85 21.85
N ILE A 1022 29.55 19.28 20.59
CA ILE A 1022 28.81 18.71 19.47
C ILE A 1022 29.83 17.96 18.61
N ASN A 1023 29.63 16.65 18.37
CA ASN A 1023 30.57 15.81 17.63
C ASN A 1023 32.02 15.94 18.16
N GLY A 1024 32.16 15.91 19.49
CA GLY A 1024 33.45 16.02 20.18
C GLY A 1024 34.09 17.41 20.20
N LYS A 1025 33.51 18.42 19.54
CA LYS A 1025 34.01 19.81 19.52
C LYS A 1025 33.19 20.69 20.44
N LEU A 1026 33.85 21.48 21.30
CA LEU A 1026 33.16 22.46 22.16
C LEU A 1026 32.28 23.41 21.33
N ILE A 1027 31.12 23.77 21.86
CA ILE A 1027 30.24 24.79 21.27
C ILE A 1027 30.92 26.15 21.40
N LYS A 1028 31.39 26.67 20.27
CA LYS A 1028 32.03 27.97 20.16
C LYS A 1028 31.18 28.98 19.42
N TYR A 1029 30.16 28.54 18.68
CA TYR A 1029 29.29 29.38 17.86
C TYR A 1029 27.82 28.97 18.05
N GLY A 1030 26.88 29.92 17.96
CA GLY A 1030 25.44 29.62 17.95
C GLY A 1030 25.03 28.85 16.68
N ALA A 1031 25.70 29.18 15.58
CA ALA A 1031 25.70 28.46 14.32
C ALA A 1031 25.88 26.92 14.44
N GLN A 1032 26.68 26.44 15.40
CA GLN A 1032 26.86 25.00 15.61
C GLN A 1032 25.58 24.32 16.11
N ILE A 1033 24.75 25.04 16.85
CA ILE A 1033 23.44 24.57 17.31
C ILE A 1033 22.43 24.67 16.16
N ALA A 1034 22.50 25.76 15.38
CA ALA A 1034 21.62 25.98 14.21
C ALA A 1034 21.70 24.86 13.15
N ASP A 1035 22.87 24.19 13.01
CA ASP A 1035 23.03 23.01 12.14
C ASP A 1035 22.09 21.85 12.48
N PHE A 1036 21.68 21.76 13.74
CA PHE A 1036 20.84 20.68 14.26
C PHE A 1036 19.42 21.16 14.58
N LEU A 1037 19.13 22.46 14.36
CA LEU A 1037 17.82 23.03 14.54
C LEU A 1037 17.06 22.99 13.22
N THR A 1038 15.87 22.39 13.25
CA THR A 1038 14.93 22.44 12.13
C THR A 1038 13.85 23.50 12.37
N ILE A 1039 13.36 24.05 11.28
CA ILE A 1039 12.19 24.94 11.24
C ILE A 1039 11.17 24.41 10.24
N ARG A 1040 9.93 24.91 10.32
CA ARG A 1040 8.85 24.45 9.45
C ARG A 1040 7.90 25.57 9.03
N ILE A 1041 7.35 25.44 7.82
CA ILE A 1041 6.16 26.18 7.38
C ILE A 1041 5.03 25.16 7.09
N PRO A 1042 3.87 25.27 7.75
CA PRO A 1042 2.74 24.40 7.44
C PRO A 1042 1.95 24.93 6.25
N ALA A 1043 1.73 24.09 5.23
CA ALA A 1043 0.89 24.38 4.07
C ALA A 1043 -0.44 23.61 4.14
N VAL A 1044 -1.46 24.10 3.42
CA VAL A 1044 -2.75 23.44 3.21
C VAL A 1044 -2.92 23.19 1.72
N ALA A 1045 -3.28 21.96 1.36
CA ALA A 1045 -3.70 21.61 0.00
C ALA A 1045 -5.10 20.99 0.06
N CYS A 1046 -6.02 21.41 -0.80
CA CYS A 1046 -7.38 20.87 -0.86
C CYS A 1046 -7.91 20.92 -2.30
N ARG A 1047 -9.12 20.40 -2.55
CA ARG A 1047 -9.70 20.31 -3.90
C ARG A 1047 -8.84 19.49 -4.86
N PHE A 1048 -8.26 18.38 -4.37
CA PHE A 1048 -7.38 17.51 -5.16
C PHE A 1048 -8.09 17.01 -6.43
N GLY A 1049 -7.43 17.18 -7.58
CA GLY A 1049 -7.97 16.83 -8.89
C GLY A 1049 -9.11 17.73 -9.40
N GLN A 1050 -9.48 18.81 -8.70
CA GLN A 1050 -10.56 19.71 -9.11
C GLN A 1050 -10.05 21.00 -9.77
N SER A 1051 -8.78 21.35 -9.56
CA SER A 1051 -8.20 22.56 -10.13
C SER A 1051 -8.07 22.46 -11.64
N THR A 1052 -8.72 23.36 -12.38
CA THR A 1052 -8.72 23.42 -13.86
C THR A 1052 -7.71 24.42 -14.41
N VAL A 1053 -6.85 24.97 -13.55
CA VAL A 1053 -5.88 26.00 -13.92
C VAL A 1053 -4.84 25.40 -14.87
N PRO A 1054 -4.72 25.91 -16.11
CA PRO A 1054 -3.78 25.34 -17.06
C PRO A 1054 -2.34 25.63 -16.65
N ALA A 1055 -1.46 24.65 -16.90
CA ALA A 1055 -0.03 24.84 -16.71
C ALA A 1055 0.51 25.91 -17.67
N LEU A 1056 1.47 26.71 -17.19
CA LEU A 1056 2.12 27.73 -18.01
C LEU A 1056 3.22 27.10 -18.86
N THR A 1057 3.27 27.45 -20.14
CA THR A 1057 4.19 26.85 -21.12
C THR A 1057 5.58 27.49 -21.17
N GLY A 1058 5.86 28.41 -20.23
CA GLY A 1058 7.09 29.18 -20.19
C GLY A 1058 7.55 29.46 -18.76
N CYS A 1059 8.84 29.74 -18.62
CA CYS A 1059 9.38 30.31 -17.40
C CYS A 1059 8.98 31.77 -17.26
N ARG A 1060 8.83 32.24 -16.02
CA ARG A 1060 8.55 33.63 -15.69
C ARG A 1060 9.62 34.52 -16.33
N LYS A 1061 9.20 35.49 -17.14
CA LYS A 1061 10.11 36.40 -17.86
C LYS A 1061 9.60 37.84 -17.79
N PRO A 1062 10.47 38.85 -17.60
CA PRO A 1062 10.05 40.26 -17.65
C PRO A 1062 9.42 40.60 -19.00
N LYS A 1063 8.35 41.39 -18.99
CA LYS A 1063 7.80 42.01 -20.20
C LYS A 1063 8.79 43.06 -20.72
N ALA A 1064 8.94 43.12 -22.04
CA ALA A 1064 9.73 44.19 -22.67
C ALA A 1064 9.05 45.53 -22.34
N LYS A 1065 9.74 46.40 -21.59
CA LYS A 1065 9.28 47.79 -21.43
C LYS A 1065 9.33 48.44 -22.80
N LEU A 1066 8.17 48.81 -23.34
CA LEU A 1066 8.09 49.75 -24.45
C LEU A 1066 8.70 51.06 -23.95
N THR A 1067 9.97 51.30 -24.28
CA THR A 1067 10.57 52.62 -24.18
C THR A 1067 9.79 53.50 -25.15
N LEU A 1068 8.80 54.24 -24.63
CA LEU A 1068 8.29 55.43 -25.30
C LEU A 1068 9.49 56.37 -25.46
N LEU A 1069 10.09 56.35 -26.65
CA LEU A 1069 10.89 57.45 -27.16
C LEU A 1069 9.98 58.68 -27.07
N SER A 1070 10.20 59.50 -26.04
CA SER A 1070 9.56 60.80 -25.94
C SER A 1070 9.92 61.61 -27.16
N GLU A 1071 8.92 62.05 -27.91
CA GLU A 1071 9.03 63.18 -28.82
C GLU A 1071 9.57 64.38 -28.05
N ARG A 1072 10.87 64.66 -28.21
CA ARG A 1072 11.46 65.97 -28.01
C ARG A 1072 12.05 66.42 -29.33
N SER A 1073 11.19 66.90 -30.22
CA SER A 1073 11.56 67.89 -31.21
C SER A 1073 11.26 69.28 -30.66
N SER A 1074 12.26 70.15 -30.77
CA SER A 1074 12.19 71.62 -30.69
C SER A 1074 11.78 72.27 -29.36
N ASN A 1075 12.77 72.63 -28.53
CA ASN A 1075 13.10 74.04 -28.32
C ASN A 1075 14.37 74.27 -27.46
N PHE A 1076 15.22 75.16 -27.97
CA PHE A 1076 16.29 75.94 -27.33
C PHE A 1076 17.60 75.23 -26.92
N LEU A 1077 18.75 75.48 -27.56
CA LEU A 1077 19.56 76.73 -27.61
C LEU A 1077 19.89 77.32 -26.23
N MET A 1078 21.21 77.37 -25.99
CA MET A 1078 21.97 78.17 -25.02
C MET A 1078 22.10 77.73 -23.56
N ARG A 1079 23.38 77.45 -23.24
CA ARG A 1079 24.10 77.44 -21.95
C ARG A 1079 24.15 76.13 -21.18
#